data_AF-A0A1F5AFN2-F1
#
_entry.id   AF-A0A1F5AFN2-F1
#
_cell.length_a   1.000
_cell.length_b   1.000
_cell.length_c   1.000
_cell.angle_alpha   90.00
_cell.angle_beta   90.00
_cell.angle_gamma   90.00
#
_symmetry.space_group_name_H-M   'P 1'
#
loop_
_entity.id
_entity.type
_entity.pdbx_description
1 polymer ?
#
loop_
_entity_poly.entity_id
_entity_poly.type
_entity_poly.pdbx_seq_one_letter_code
_entity_poly.pdbx_strand_id
1 'polypeptide(L)'
;MSFVFVGAGWFFFAGRADRAAAFILVAAVAAAGAARLSIHDSKYQANALRSYKAGGYIDVSGRLYRSPGREPDRDVLFVDVRTVGTGLEEKPVRGRLRLSVPFVRETRRRLDFLVGDGIRASVRLSSGGSFRNFGAFSYERYLQGLNVHRRASTKSSLLVAKTGSAPAGSVRARVSRIRRGIQAELERRFPAPDGKDISSAGAVLEALLLGEDGRMDEPTVENLQKTGLYHLFAISGGHIAIINVLLFSLFRLVRMSRRASSLALAFFLVFYTVLVEGSPSVLRATLMTLAFLAGRLLWKDVHILNTIFASAFVLLLINPSSLFDIGFQLTYAATLTIILFAPPLLKKLPRLPLKAAELACLSVTAALGAAPLIARNFNRVTFSSLLLNLAAIPLVGLIMGIGYAFLPFAAAFPASAAPPAAVLGLLVAIFSRISHALDPFPFLSFRVPTPRAGILFGYFLFLGLSLVRPRFRGQRLAVLSGFFLFLLLLVLSPFRPSSPDLKVTLIDVGQGESILVEFPGRRAMLIDGGGLAASPFDVGERVVSPVLWRKGIKRIDYLVLTHPHPDHLDGLVAVARNFRVGEFWEGLPARNDGIYADLGRALPPTVIRRRCGRGSHFEEGPVSVDVLHPPLDAASGPAQVDNENSLVIRITLGGTAFLFMGDTGTATEQALLEAGVNLVSTVLKAGHHGSAASTSSDFLAAVRPRLVLVSAGEGNTYGFPSPGVLARCRSAGAEVLRTDLDGAVEIRTDGRHLAVRTADFRLTRTTKSMIIVVD
;
A
#
# COMPACT_ATOMS: atom_id res chain seq x y z
N MET A 1 -29.29 18.01 13.73
CA MET A 1 -28.82 19.30 13.18
C MET A 1 -28.41 19.22 11.70
N SER A 2 -27.49 18.35 11.27
CA SER A 2 -26.97 18.36 9.88
C SER A 2 -28.02 18.21 8.77
N PHE A 3 -29.03 17.34 8.96
CA PHE A 3 -30.14 17.19 8.00
C PHE A 3 -31.07 18.40 7.95
N VAL A 4 -31.16 19.17 9.04
CA VAL A 4 -32.00 20.38 9.12
C VAL A 4 -31.36 21.51 8.30
N PHE A 5 -30.04 21.67 8.35
CA PHE A 5 -29.32 22.65 7.52
C PHE A 5 -29.39 22.33 6.03
N VAL A 6 -29.28 21.05 5.66
CA VAL A 6 -29.44 20.62 4.26
C VAL A 6 -30.89 20.83 3.79
N GLY A 7 -31.87 20.49 4.63
CA GLY A 7 -33.29 20.73 4.34
C GLY A 7 -33.61 22.22 4.18
N ALA A 8 -33.06 23.08 5.03
CA ALA A 8 -33.20 24.53 4.92
C ALA A 8 -32.55 25.08 3.65
N GLY A 9 -31.34 24.61 3.31
CA GLY A 9 -30.68 24.98 2.04
C GLY A 9 -31.50 24.56 0.82
N TRP A 10 -32.12 23.37 0.85
CA TRP A 10 -33.01 22.89 -0.20
C TRP A 10 -34.28 23.73 -0.31
N PHE A 11 -34.87 24.10 0.82
CA PHE A 11 -36.05 24.96 0.88
C PHE A 11 -35.76 26.36 0.31
N PHE A 12 -34.62 26.96 0.66
CA PHE A 12 -34.17 28.22 0.09
C PHE A 12 -33.92 28.13 -1.42
N PHE A 13 -33.26 27.06 -1.89
CA PHE A 13 -33.04 26.83 -3.33
C PHE A 13 -34.34 26.61 -4.10
N ALA A 14 -35.29 25.87 -3.53
CA ALA A 14 -36.61 25.65 -4.12
C ALA A 14 -37.45 26.95 -4.20
N GLY A 15 -37.30 27.85 -3.22
CA GLY A 15 -38.00 29.13 -3.19
C GLY A 15 -37.39 30.21 -4.10
N ARG A 16 -36.05 30.28 -4.16
CA ARG A 16 -35.31 31.19 -5.04
C ARG A 16 -34.15 30.42 -5.66
N ALA A 17 -34.34 29.93 -6.89
CA ALA A 17 -33.33 29.19 -7.65
C ALA A 17 -32.20 30.10 -8.18
N ASP A 18 -31.69 31.00 -7.34
CA ASP A 18 -30.60 31.92 -7.66
C ASP A 18 -29.22 31.37 -7.24
N ARG A 19 -28.16 32.09 -7.61
CA ARG A 19 -26.77 31.67 -7.34
C ARG A 19 -26.44 31.65 -5.85
N ALA A 20 -27.05 32.53 -5.06
CA ALA A 20 -26.80 32.60 -3.63
C ALA A 20 -27.40 31.38 -2.92
N ALA A 21 -28.64 31.01 -3.26
CA ALA A 21 -29.28 29.82 -2.73
C ALA A 21 -28.54 28.53 -3.12
N ALA A 22 -28.03 28.45 -4.35
CA ALA A 22 -27.18 27.33 -4.79
C ALA A 22 -25.88 27.24 -3.96
N PHE A 23 -25.21 28.37 -3.71
CA PHE A 23 -24.00 28.41 -2.89
C PHE A 23 -24.29 28.00 -1.43
N ILE A 24 -25.38 28.50 -0.85
CA ILE A 24 -25.81 28.13 0.50
C ILE A 24 -26.08 26.63 0.59
N LEU A 25 -26.77 26.04 -0.40
CA LEU A 25 -27.02 24.60 -0.45
C LEU A 25 -25.72 23.80 -0.50
N VAL A 26 -24.77 24.18 -1.35
CA VAL A 26 -23.45 23.53 -1.45
C VAL A 26 -22.69 23.62 -0.12
N ALA A 27 -22.65 24.81 0.50
CA ALA A 27 -22.01 25.02 1.78
C ALA A 27 -22.65 24.19 2.90
N ALA A 28 -23.99 24.13 2.96
CA ALA A 28 -24.73 23.33 3.93
C ALA A 28 -24.47 21.83 3.78
N VAL A 29 -24.44 21.31 2.54
CA VAL A 29 -24.09 19.91 2.26
C VAL A 29 -22.65 19.61 2.65
N ALA A 30 -21.70 20.50 2.34
CA ALA A 30 -20.30 20.35 2.72
C ALA A 30 -20.13 20.32 4.24
N ALA A 31 -20.78 21.23 4.97
CA ALA A 31 -20.76 21.27 6.43
C ALA A 31 -21.39 20.01 7.05
N ALA A 32 -22.53 19.55 6.52
CA ALA A 32 -23.16 18.31 6.96
C ALA A 32 -22.28 17.08 6.72
N GLY A 33 -21.60 17.02 5.57
CA GLY A 33 -20.61 15.98 5.26
C GLY A 33 -19.42 15.99 6.21
N ALA A 34 -18.84 17.17 6.47
CA ALA A 34 -17.74 17.33 7.43
C ALA A 34 -18.14 16.91 8.85
N ALA A 35 -19.33 17.30 9.31
CA ALA A 35 -19.87 16.87 10.60
C ALA A 35 -20.07 15.36 10.67
N ARG A 36 -20.61 14.74 9.60
CA ARG A 36 -20.81 13.28 9.53
C ARG A 36 -19.49 12.50 9.56
N LEU A 37 -18.47 13.01 8.88
CA LEU A 37 -17.11 12.46 8.92
C LEU A 37 -16.51 12.60 10.32
N SER A 38 -16.58 13.80 10.93
CA SER A 38 -16.10 14.03 12.29
C SER A 38 -16.75 13.09 13.31
N ILE A 39 -18.08 12.93 13.27
CA ILE A 39 -18.81 11.99 14.16
C ILE A 39 -18.36 10.54 13.92
N HIS A 40 -18.17 10.15 12.66
CA HIS A 40 -17.69 8.81 12.32
C HIS A 40 -16.30 8.56 12.91
N ASP A 41 -15.39 9.51 12.73
CA ASP A 41 -14.02 9.43 13.19
C ASP A 41 -13.97 9.43 14.72
N SER A 42 -14.73 10.28 15.41
CA SER A 42 -14.84 10.26 16.87
C SER A 42 -15.33 8.92 17.39
N LYS A 43 -16.37 8.31 16.76
CA LYS A 43 -16.86 6.98 17.16
C LYS A 43 -15.83 5.88 16.94
N TYR A 44 -15.12 5.93 15.83
CA TYR A 44 -14.06 4.97 15.51
C TYR A 44 -12.89 5.09 16.51
N GLN A 45 -12.47 6.33 16.82
CA GLN A 45 -11.37 6.61 17.74
C GLN A 45 -11.71 6.24 19.19
N ALA A 46 -12.97 6.46 19.62
CA ALA A 46 -13.45 6.15 20.97
C ALA A 46 -13.80 4.67 21.18
N ASN A 47 -13.62 3.80 20.18
CA ASN A 47 -13.95 2.39 20.31
C ASN A 47 -13.06 1.69 21.36
N ALA A 48 -13.69 0.93 22.27
CA ALA A 48 -13.01 0.27 23.39
C ALA A 48 -11.90 -0.71 22.95
N LEU A 49 -12.12 -1.47 21.87
CA LEU A 49 -11.09 -2.37 21.32
C LEU A 49 -9.89 -1.58 20.80
N ARG A 50 -10.14 -0.41 20.21
CA ARG A 50 -9.08 0.49 19.76
C ARG A 50 -8.32 1.06 20.95
N SER A 51 -8.95 1.50 22.03
CA SER A 51 -8.22 2.01 23.20
C SER A 51 -7.45 0.93 23.97
N TYR A 52 -7.76 -0.35 23.77
CA TYR A 52 -7.15 -1.46 24.49
C TYR A 52 -5.65 -1.55 24.22
N LYS A 53 -4.85 -1.65 25.29
CA LYS A 53 -3.40 -1.86 25.25
C LYS A 53 -3.07 -3.07 26.11
N ALA A 54 -2.27 -3.97 25.57
CA ALA A 54 -1.71 -5.10 26.30
C ALA A 54 -0.25 -5.30 25.88
N GLY A 55 0.64 -5.50 26.86
CA GLY A 55 2.07 -5.74 26.60
C GLY A 55 2.37 -7.14 26.04
N GLY A 56 1.42 -8.07 26.16
CA GLY A 56 1.59 -9.48 25.79
C GLY A 56 0.41 -10.06 25.02
N TYR A 57 0.27 -11.39 25.10
CA TYR A 57 -0.86 -12.10 24.52
C TYR A 57 -2.12 -11.88 25.36
N ILE A 58 -3.24 -11.74 24.66
CA ILE A 58 -4.58 -11.63 25.25
C ILE A 58 -5.50 -12.58 24.53
N ASP A 59 -6.53 -13.05 25.22
CA ASP A 59 -7.53 -13.91 24.61
C ASP A 59 -8.67 -13.06 24.07
N VAL A 60 -8.98 -13.22 22.78
CA VAL A 60 -10.12 -12.56 22.15
C VAL A 60 -11.17 -13.60 21.83
N SER A 61 -12.42 -13.32 22.18
CA SER A 61 -13.55 -14.16 21.78
C SER A 61 -14.54 -13.35 20.95
N GLY A 62 -15.12 -13.98 19.93
CA GLY A 62 -15.98 -13.28 18.99
C GLY A 62 -16.57 -14.21 17.93
N ARG A 63 -17.13 -13.60 16.88
CA ARG A 63 -17.64 -14.35 15.72
C ARG A 63 -16.99 -13.85 14.44
N LEU A 64 -16.78 -14.75 13.49
CA LEU A 64 -16.33 -14.36 12.16
C LEU A 64 -17.43 -13.59 11.43
N TYR A 65 -17.13 -12.40 10.92
CA TYR A 65 -18.09 -11.61 10.13
C TYR A 65 -17.83 -11.68 8.62
N ARG A 66 -16.68 -12.24 8.22
CA ARG A 66 -16.23 -12.46 6.84
C ARG A 66 -15.49 -13.81 6.78
N SER A 67 -15.53 -14.49 5.63
CA SER A 67 -14.81 -15.74 5.42
C SER A 67 -13.30 -15.54 5.63
N PRO A 68 -12.57 -16.57 6.09
CA PRO A 68 -11.11 -16.50 6.20
C PRO A 68 -10.47 -16.14 4.85
N GLY A 69 -9.68 -15.07 4.84
CA GLY A 69 -8.81 -14.74 3.71
C GLY A 69 -7.59 -15.65 3.71
N ARG A 70 -7.07 -15.98 2.52
CA ARG A 70 -5.90 -16.86 2.37
C ARG A 70 -4.76 -16.10 1.70
N GLU A 71 -3.63 -16.04 2.38
CA GLU A 71 -2.36 -15.51 1.88
C GLU A 71 -1.33 -16.67 1.83
N PRO A 72 -0.20 -16.56 1.12
CA PRO A 72 0.69 -17.70 0.87
C PRO A 72 1.29 -18.30 2.15
N ASP A 73 1.47 -17.47 3.18
CA ASP A 73 2.14 -17.77 4.46
C ASP A 73 1.24 -17.59 5.69
N ARG A 74 -0.04 -17.21 5.51
CA ARG A 74 -0.98 -16.97 6.61
C ARG A 74 -2.45 -17.06 6.19
N ASP A 75 -3.31 -17.32 7.17
CA ASP A 75 -4.75 -17.10 7.09
C ASP A 75 -5.09 -15.77 7.77
N VAL A 76 -6.11 -15.08 7.25
CA VAL A 76 -6.59 -13.80 7.79
C VAL A 76 -8.03 -13.95 8.25
N LEU A 77 -8.23 -13.85 9.56
CA LEU A 77 -9.54 -13.92 10.19
C LEU A 77 -10.09 -12.53 10.47
N PHE A 78 -11.39 -12.37 10.23
CA PHE A 78 -12.12 -11.11 10.41
C PHE A 78 -13.16 -11.29 11.51
N VAL A 79 -12.84 -10.82 12.70
CA VAL A 79 -13.53 -11.17 13.95
C VAL A 79 -14.31 -9.97 14.48
N ASP A 80 -15.59 -10.17 14.77
CA ASP A 80 -16.40 -9.25 15.57
C ASP A 80 -16.22 -9.66 17.04
N VAL A 81 -15.34 -8.94 17.72
CA VAL A 81 -14.92 -9.21 19.09
C VAL A 81 -16.08 -8.89 20.04
N ARG A 82 -16.29 -9.79 21.00
CA ARG A 82 -17.31 -9.68 22.04
C ARG A 82 -16.70 -9.58 23.43
N THR A 83 -15.64 -10.36 23.69
CA THR A 83 -14.89 -10.29 24.94
C THR A 83 -13.39 -10.27 24.67
N VAL A 84 -12.68 -9.61 25.57
CA VAL A 84 -11.22 -9.59 25.64
C VAL A 84 -10.82 -10.04 27.03
N GLY A 85 -10.01 -11.09 27.11
CA GLY A 85 -9.50 -11.67 28.34
C GLY A 85 -8.02 -11.35 28.57
N THR A 86 -7.68 -10.95 29.79
CA THR A 86 -6.30 -10.83 30.28
C THR A 86 -6.15 -11.68 31.54
N GLY A 87 -5.55 -12.86 31.41
CA GLY A 87 -5.48 -13.82 32.50
C GLY A 87 -6.87 -14.38 32.83
N LEU A 88 -7.35 -14.18 34.06
CA LEU A 88 -8.65 -14.69 34.54
C LEU A 88 -9.82 -13.71 34.34
N GLU A 89 -9.56 -12.45 34.00
CA GLU A 89 -10.61 -11.45 33.76
C GLU A 89 -11.00 -11.40 32.28
N GLU A 90 -12.28 -11.68 31.96
CA GLU A 90 -12.88 -11.36 30.65
C GLU A 90 -13.69 -10.07 30.72
N LYS A 91 -13.38 -9.10 29.84
CA LYS A 91 -14.11 -7.84 29.72
C LYS A 91 -14.92 -7.81 28.42
N PRO A 92 -16.20 -7.39 28.45
CA PRO A 92 -17.00 -7.23 27.25
C PRO A 92 -16.48 -6.05 26.44
N VAL A 93 -16.11 -6.29 25.18
CA VAL A 93 -15.57 -5.29 24.27
C VAL A 93 -16.18 -5.53 22.90
N ARG A 94 -16.74 -4.48 22.29
CA ARG A 94 -17.28 -4.54 20.92
C ARG A 94 -16.34 -3.83 19.95
N GLY A 95 -15.89 -4.55 18.94
CA GLY A 95 -15.06 -4.00 17.89
C GLY A 95 -14.68 -5.06 16.87
N ARG A 96 -14.30 -4.61 15.67
CA ARG A 96 -13.81 -5.50 14.61
C ARG A 96 -12.29 -5.63 14.67
N LEU A 97 -11.81 -6.87 14.58
CA LEU A 97 -10.40 -7.25 14.62
C LEU A 97 -10.02 -7.98 13.34
N ARG A 98 -8.90 -7.59 12.72
CA ARG A 98 -8.23 -8.39 11.68
C ARG A 98 -7.10 -9.18 12.33
N LEU A 99 -7.25 -10.50 12.38
CA LEU A 99 -6.31 -11.43 12.99
C LEU A 99 -5.50 -12.16 11.90
N SER A 100 -4.18 -11.99 11.91
CA SER A 100 -3.27 -12.77 11.07
C SER A 100 -2.83 -14.04 11.81
N VAL A 101 -3.04 -15.20 11.17
CA VAL A 101 -2.71 -16.52 11.69
C VAL A 101 -1.66 -17.16 10.78
N PRO A 102 -0.44 -17.43 11.26
CA PRO A 102 0.61 -18.00 10.42
C PRO A 102 0.22 -19.38 9.90
N PHE A 103 0.57 -19.64 8.64
CA PHE A 103 0.32 -20.88 7.94
C PHE A 103 1.65 -21.43 7.38
N VAL A 104 2.04 -22.60 7.87
CA VAL A 104 3.24 -23.31 7.40
C VAL A 104 2.78 -24.52 6.60
N ARG A 105 3.03 -24.48 5.29
CA ARG A 105 2.54 -25.42 4.27
C ARG A 105 2.83 -26.90 4.57
N GLU A 106 3.94 -27.17 5.23
CA GLU A 106 4.41 -28.55 5.45
C GLU A 106 3.83 -29.19 6.71
N THR A 107 3.56 -28.40 7.74
CA THR A 107 3.20 -28.91 9.06
C THR A 107 1.71 -28.83 9.37
N ARG A 108 0.92 -28.00 8.65
CA ARG A 108 -0.46 -27.69 9.07
C ARG A 108 -1.46 -27.55 7.94
N ARG A 109 -2.72 -27.87 8.25
CA ARG A 109 -3.88 -27.58 7.38
C ARG A 109 -4.36 -26.14 7.61
N ARG A 110 -4.88 -25.53 6.55
CA ARG A 110 -5.58 -24.23 6.58
C ARG A 110 -6.77 -24.28 7.54
N LEU A 111 -7.11 -23.16 8.15
CA LEU A 111 -8.30 -23.06 9.01
C LEU A 111 -9.57 -23.15 8.15
N ASP A 112 -10.46 -24.10 8.50
CA ASP A 112 -11.73 -24.30 7.80
C ASP A 112 -12.90 -23.75 8.64
N PHE A 113 -12.97 -22.42 8.73
CA PHE A 113 -14.02 -21.70 9.47
C PHE A 113 -15.00 -21.01 8.52
N LEU A 114 -16.24 -20.89 8.97
CA LEU A 114 -17.33 -20.25 8.23
C LEU A 114 -17.73 -18.93 8.88
N VAL A 115 -18.33 -18.04 8.07
CA VAL A 115 -18.94 -16.81 8.59
C VAL A 115 -19.99 -17.15 9.65
N GLY A 116 -19.88 -16.49 10.81
CA GLY A 116 -20.76 -16.65 11.96
C GLY A 116 -20.26 -17.64 13.01
N ASP A 117 -19.23 -18.45 12.68
CA ASP A 117 -18.57 -19.32 13.65
C ASP A 117 -18.01 -18.50 14.81
N GLY A 118 -18.24 -19.00 16.02
CA GLY A 118 -17.62 -18.49 17.24
C GLY A 118 -16.17 -18.94 17.30
N ILE A 119 -15.28 -18.01 17.61
CA ILE A 119 -13.86 -18.30 17.79
C ILE A 119 -13.37 -17.73 19.12
N ARG A 120 -12.34 -18.37 19.67
CA ARG A 120 -11.48 -17.84 20.73
C ARG A 120 -10.04 -17.95 20.25
N ALA A 121 -9.28 -16.88 20.38
CA ALA A 121 -7.90 -16.85 19.94
C ALA A 121 -7.00 -16.15 20.95
N SER A 122 -5.83 -16.71 21.22
CA SER A 122 -4.79 -16.01 21.96
C SER A 122 -3.92 -15.22 20.99
N VAL A 123 -3.91 -13.90 21.14
CA VAL A 123 -3.41 -12.97 20.14
C VAL A 123 -2.57 -11.86 20.77
N ARG A 124 -1.61 -11.34 20.02
CA ARG A 124 -0.92 -10.09 20.35
C ARG A 124 -1.55 -8.97 19.55
N LEU A 125 -2.09 -7.96 20.23
CA LEU A 125 -2.61 -6.78 19.55
C LEU A 125 -1.46 -6.01 18.91
N SER A 126 -1.63 -5.67 17.64
CA SER A 126 -0.76 -4.72 16.96
C SER A 126 -1.27 -3.31 17.24
N SER A 127 -0.37 -2.41 17.62
CA SER A 127 -0.71 -1.02 17.95
C SER A 127 -1.01 -0.15 16.73
N GLY A 128 -0.84 -0.67 15.50
CA GLY A 128 -1.22 0.04 14.28
C GLY A 128 -0.38 -0.37 13.07
N GLY A 129 0.84 -0.87 13.29
CA GLY A 129 1.75 -1.55 12.35
C GLY A 129 1.86 -0.90 10.97
N SER A 130 1.79 0.43 10.92
CA SER A 130 2.10 1.20 9.73
C SER A 130 3.50 1.77 9.91
N PHE A 131 4.33 1.66 8.88
CA PHE A 131 5.53 2.48 8.73
C PHE A 131 5.12 3.96 8.76
N ARG A 132 5.45 4.66 9.84
CA ARG A 132 5.06 6.05 10.10
C ARG A 132 6.04 6.98 9.40
N ASN A 133 5.96 7.05 8.08
CA ASN A 133 6.77 7.96 7.28
C ASN A 133 5.98 9.18 6.79
N PHE A 134 6.67 10.30 6.57
CA PHE A 134 6.06 11.55 6.13
C PHE A 134 5.24 11.36 4.84
N GLY A 135 3.93 11.56 4.95
CA GLY A 135 3.00 11.45 3.83
C GLY A 135 2.80 10.03 3.28
N ALA A 136 3.31 8.99 3.94
CA ALA A 136 3.19 7.61 3.49
C ALA A 136 1.77 7.04 3.59
N PHE A 137 1.57 5.84 3.05
CA PHE A 137 0.31 5.11 3.19
C PHE A 137 0.01 4.83 4.66
N SER A 138 -1.14 5.31 5.13
CA SER A 138 -1.60 5.04 6.49
C SER A 138 -2.48 3.79 6.48
N TYR A 139 -1.90 2.67 6.94
CA TYR A 139 -2.64 1.43 7.12
C TYR A 139 -3.80 1.61 8.11
N GLU A 140 -3.65 2.49 9.10
CA GLU A 140 -4.73 2.83 10.04
C GLU A 140 -5.94 3.45 9.34
N ARG A 141 -5.72 4.44 8.45
CA ARG A 141 -6.82 5.04 7.67
C ARG A 141 -7.49 4.01 6.74
N TYR A 142 -6.71 3.09 6.20
CA TYR A 142 -7.26 1.97 5.43
C TYR A 142 -8.18 1.08 6.28
N LEU A 143 -7.74 0.68 7.48
CA LEU A 143 -8.56 -0.09 8.42
C LEU A 143 -9.81 0.67 8.87
N GLN A 144 -9.71 1.99 9.08
CA GLN A 144 -10.85 2.85 9.38
C GLN A 144 -11.87 2.84 8.24
N GLY A 145 -11.41 2.88 6.98
CA GLY A 145 -12.26 2.69 5.80
C GLY A 145 -12.99 1.35 5.78
N LEU A 146 -12.40 0.30 6.36
CA LEU A 146 -13.01 -1.03 6.52
C LEU A 146 -13.80 -1.19 7.84
N ASN A 147 -13.85 -0.15 8.68
CA ASN A 147 -14.39 -0.18 10.04
C ASN A 147 -13.76 -1.28 10.92
N VAL A 148 -12.48 -1.57 10.71
CA VAL A 148 -11.68 -2.50 11.51
C VAL A 148 -10.91 -1.71 12.56
N HIS A 149 -11.11 -2.01 13.83
CA HIS A 149 -10.66 -1.17 14.94
C HIS A 149 -9.26 -1.53 15.42
N ARG A 150 -8.87 -2.81 15.28
CA ARG A 150 -7.53 -3.30 15.66
C ARG A 150 -7.05 -4.40 14.72
N ARG A 151 -5.73 -4.58 14.72
CA ARG A 151 -5.07 -5.77 14.19
C ARG A 151 -4.54 -6.62 15.32
N ALA A 152 -4.44 -7.91 15.07
CA ALA A 152 -3.70 -8.80 15.92
C ALA A 152 -2.99 -9.87 15.09
N SER A 153 -1.96 -10.44 15.67
CA SER A 153 -1.32 -11.66 15.16
C SER A 153 -1.30 -12.71 16.25
N THR A 154 -1.26 -13.97 15.85
CA THR A 154 -1.00 -15.08 16.78
C THR A 154 0.28 -15.81 16.38
N LYS A 155 0.92 -16.49 17.33
CA LYS A 155 2.15 -17.27 17.10
C LYS A 155 1.89 -18.52 16.26
N SER A 156 0.67 -19.03 16.31
CA SER A 156 0.39 -20.40 15.88
C SER A 156 -1.11 -20.56 15.64
N SER A 157 -1.49 -21.29 14.60
CA SER A 157 -2.90 -21.67 14.37
C SER A 157 -3.52 -22.49 15.51
N LEU A 158 -2.72 -23.16 16.35
CA LEU A 158 -3.20 -23.89 17.53
C LEU A 158 -3.76 -22.97 18.62
N LEU A 159 -3.37 -21.69 18.61
CA LEU A 159 -3.90 -20.68 19.54
C LEU A 159 -5.25 -20.13 19.07
N VAL A 160 -5.85 -20.71 18.03
CA VAL A 160 -7.16 -20.34 17.51
C VAL A 160 -8.08 -21.55 17.59
N ALA A 161 -9.10 -21.44 18.44
CA ALA A 161 -10.09 -22.48 18.66
C ALA A 161 -11.46 -22.02 18.16
N LYS A 162 -12.20 -22.94 17.54
CA LYS A 162 -13.62 -22.76 17.23
C LYS A 162 -14.43 -23.06 18.50
N THR A 163 -15.20 -22.08 18.98
CA THR A 163 -16.02 -22.19 20.21
C THR A 163 -17.48 -22.51 19.91
N GLY A 164 -17.94 -22.27 18.69
CA GLY A 164 -19.30 -22.61 18.29
C GLY A 164 -19.51 -22.45 16.79
N SER A 165 -20.51 -23.15 16.27
CA SER A 165 -20.88 -23.03 14.85
C SER A 165 -21.74 -21.79 14.60
N ALA A 166 -21.73 -21.33 13.35
CA ALA A 166 -22.65 -20.29 12.89
C ALA A 166 -24.11 -20.66 13.18
N PRO A 167 -24.99 -19.67 13.48
CA PRO A 167 -26.41 -19.92 13.75
C PRO A 167 -27.08 -20.67 12.59
N ALA A 168 -27.95 -21.63 12.94
CA ALA A 168 -28.75 -22.38 11.96
C ALA A 168 -29.58 -21.42 11.09
N GLY A 169 -29.59 -21.64 9.77
CA GLY A 169 -30.33 -20.82 8.80
C GLY A 169 -29.60 -19.56 8.30
N SER A 170 -28.44 -19.18 8.87
CA SER A 170 -27.67 -18.01 8.42
C SER A 170 -27.36 -18.05 6.92
N VAL A 171 -27.88 -17.07 6.18
CA VAL A 171 -27.62 -16.92 4.73
C VAL A 171 -26.12 -16.72 4.49
N ARG A 172 -25.45 -15.93 5.33
CA ARG A 172 -24.00 -15.69 5.21
C ARG A 172 -23.17 -16.95 5.43
N ALA A 173 -23.56 -17.81 6.37
CA ALA A 173 -22.88 -19.09 6.58
C ALA A 173 -23.06 -20.04 5.39
N ARG A 174 -24.26 -20.09 4.80
CA ARG A 174 -24.52 -20.86 3.56
C ARG A 174 -23.67 -20.36 2.39
N VAL A 175 -23.59 -19.04 2.23
CA VAL A 175 -22.76 -18.40 1.20
C VAL A 175 -21.27 -18.68 1.41
N SER A 176 -20.79 -18.56 2.65
CA SER A 176 -19.41 -18.89 3.04
C SER A 176 -19.08 -20.36 2.71
N ARG A 177 -20.03 -21.29 2.92
CA ARG A 177 -19.88 -22.70 2.55
C ARG A 177 -19.79 -22.91 1.04
N ILE A 178 -20.63 -22.23 0.25
CA ILE A 178 -20.55 -22.27 -1.22
C ILE A 178 -19.18 -21.74 -1.68
N ARG A 179 -18.74 -20.61 -1.13
CA ARG A 179 -17.43 -20.02 -1.42
C ARG A 179 -16.30 -21.01 -1.12
N ARG A 180 -16.31 -21.67 0.04
CA ARG A 180 -15.32 -22.69 0.39
C ARG A 180 -15.36 -23.88 -0.55
N GLY A 181 -16.55 -24.32 -0.96
CA GLY A 181 -16.72 -25.37 -1.97
C GLY A 181 -16.09 -25.00 -3.32
N ILE A 182 -16.29 -23.76 -3.78
CA ILE A 182 -15.64 -23.24 -4.98
C ILE A 182 -14.12 -23.25 -4.83
N GLN A 183 -13.59 -22.76 -3.71
CA GLN A 183 -12.14 -22.76 -3.45
C GLN A 183 -11.56 -24.18 -3.44
N ALA A 184 -12.24 -25.13 -2.79
CA ALA A 184 -11.81 -26.53 -2.75
C ALA A 184 -11.82 -27.16 -4.15
N GLU A 185 -12.79 -26.82 -4.99
CA GLU A 185 -12.81 -27.28 -6.38
C GLU A 185 -11.65 -26.72 -7.19
N LEU A 186 -11.32 -25.43 -7.02
CA LEU A 186 -10.16 -24.81 -7.65
C LEU A 186 -8.85 -25.45 -7.18
N GLU A 187 -8.69 -25.68 -5.88
CA GLU A 187 -7.53 -26.38 -5.28
C GLU A 187 -7.37 -27.79 -5.88
N ARG A 188 -8.47 -28.53 -6.02
CA ARG A 188 -8.48 -29.88 -6.59
C ARG A 188 -8.08 -29.93 -8.07
N ARG A 189 -8.47 -28.92 -8.85
CA ARG A 189 -8.30 -28.89 -10.32
C ARG A 189 -7.06 -28.17 -10.78
N PHE A 190 -6.54 -27.27 -9.97
CA PHE A 190 -5.35 -26.49 -10.25
C PHE A 190 -4.33 -26.65 -9.12
N PRO A 191 -3.89 -27.89 -8.80
CA PRO A 191 -2.94 -28.11 -7.72
C PRO A 191 -1.59 -27.44 -8.04
N ALA A 192 -0.93 -26.93 -7.02
CA ALA A 192 0.43 -26.43 -7.15
C ALA A 192 1.43 -27.60 -7.37
N PRO A 193 2.57 -27.38 -8.05
CA PRO A 193 3.59 -28.42 -8.28
C PRO A 193 4.18 -29.01 -6.99
N ASP A 194 4.15 -28.25 -5.89
CA ASP A 194 4.57 -28.64 -4.53
C ASP A 194 3.46 -29.36 -3.73
N GLY A 195 2.28 -29.56 -4.33
CA GLY A 195 1.29 -30.56 -3.94
C GLY A 195 0.27 -30.18 -2.86
N LYS A 196 0.18 -28.92 -2.38
CA LYS A 196 -0.67 -28.63 -1.19
C LYS A 196 -1.51 -27.34 -1.14
N ASP A 197 -1.45 -26.42 -2.11
CA ASP A 197 -2.36 -25.24 -2.09
C ASP A 197 -3.06 -25.01 -3.44
N ILE A 198 -2.57 -24.10 -4.27
CA ILE A 198 -3.14 -23.77 -5.57
C ILE A 198 -2.03 -23.27 -6.49
N SER A 199 -2.02 -23.68 -7.76
CA SER A 199 -1.06 -23.16 -8.74
C SER A 199 -1.28 -21.67 -9.00
N SER A 200 -0.28 -20.97 -9.55
CA SER A 200 -0.43 -19.56 -9.96
C SER A 200 -1.63 -19.34 -10.89
N ALA A 201 -1.91 -20.30 -11.77
CA ALA A 201 -3.08 -20.25 -12.65
C ALA A 201 -4.41 -20.37 -11.88
N GLY A 202 -4.45 -21.27 -10.90
CA GLY A 202 -5.62 -21.41 -10.02
C GLY A 202 -5.84 -20.18 -9.14
N ALA A 203 -4.76 -19.57 -8.63
CA ALA A 203 -4.84 -18.32 -7.84
C ALA A 203 -5.35 -17.15 -8.69
N VAL A 204 -4.90 -17.04 -9.94
CA VAL A 204 -5.44 -16.07 -10.92
C VAL A 204 -6.93 -16.29 -11.16
N LEU A 205 -7.35 -17.54 -11.34
CA LEU A 205 -8.77 -17.88 -11.54
C LEU A 205 -9.61 -17.58 -10.29
N GLU A 206 -9.10 -17.88 -9.09
CA GLU A 206 -9.75 -17.54 -7.83
C GLU A 206 -9.92 -16.02 -7.69
N ALA A 207 -8.90 -15.24 -8.00
CA ALA A 207 -8.96 -13.79 -7.96
C ALA A 207 -10.02 -13.24 -8.93
N LEU A 208 -10.11 -13.75 -10.16
CA LEU A 208 -11.10 -13.32 -11.14
C LEU A 208 -12.54 -13.73 -10.79
N LEU A 209 -12.75 -14.93 -10.24
CA LEU A 209 -14.09 -15.46 -9.98
C LEU A 209 -14.64 -15.07 -8.60
N LEU A 210 -13.80 -15.12 -7.57
CA LEU A 210 -14.16 -14.92 -6.16
C LEU A 210 -13.61 -13.63 -5.54
N GLY A 211 -12.63 -12.99 -6.17
CA GLY A 211 -12.03 -11.73 -5.69
C GLY A 211 -11.05 -11.91 -4.56
N GLU A 212 -10.50 -13.11 -4.40
CA GLU A 212 -9.41 -13.39 -3.47
C GLU A 212 -8.10 -13.37 -4.26
N ASP A 213 -7.40 -12.25 -4.21
CA ASP A 213 -6.08 -12.07 -4.80
C ASP A 213 -4.94 -12.43 -3.84
N GLY A 214 -5.26 -12.74 -2.58
CA GLY A 214 -4.28 -13.02 -1.53
C GLY A 214 -3.37 -14.22 -1.80
N ARG A 215 -3.78 -15.18 -2.64
CA ARG A 215 -2.98 -16.36 -2.98
C ARG A 215 -2.12 -16.20 -4.25
N MET A 216 -2.19 -15.06 -4.94
CA MET A 216 -1.31 -14.82 -6.08
C MET A 216 0.13 -14.63 -5.61
N ASP A 217 1.07 -15.28 -6.30
CA ASP A 217 2.50 -15.11 -6.03
C ASP A 217 2.97 -13.70 -6.39
N GLU A 218 4.02 -13.26 -5.69
CA GLU A 218 4.56 -11.90 -5.83
C GLU A 218 5.04 -11.58 -7.26
N PRO A 219 5.72 -12.49 -8.00
CA PRO A 219 6.07 -12.25 -9.40
C PRO A 219 4.86 -11.96 -10.29
N THR A 220 3.78 -12.72 -10.11
CA THR A 220 2.51 -12.48 -10.83
C THR A 220 1.93 -11.11 -10.48
N VAL A 221 1.88 -10.75 -9.19
CA VAL A 221 1.38 -9.43 -8.75
C VAL A 221 2.24 -8.30 -9.31
N GLU A 222 3.56 -8.43 -9.27
CA GLU A 222 4.50 -7.42 -9.79
C GLU A 222 4.33 -7.22 -11.30
N ASN A 223 4.21 -8.32 -12.06
CA ASN A 223 3.97 -8.27 -13.50
C ASN A 223 2.63 -7.56 -13.82
N LEU A 224 1.55 -7.91 -13.12
CA LEU A 224 0.25 -7.25 -13.29
C LEU A 224 0.30 -5.76 -12.92
N GLN A 225 1.09 -5.37 -11.92
CA GLN A 225 1.32 -3.96 -11.57
C GLN A 225 2.18 -3.25 -12.63
N LYS A 226 3.18 -3.91 -13.21
CA LYS A 226 4.05 -3.39 -14.28
C LYS A 226 3.29 -3.14 -15.57
N THR A 227 2.44 -4.07 -15.96
CA THR A 227 1.61 -4.02 -17.18
C THR A 227 0.36 -3.16 -17.00
N GLY A 228 0.04 -2.81 -15.75
CA GLY A 228 -1.15 -2.05 -15.40
C GLY A 228 -2.43 -2.88 -15.50
N LEU A 229 -2.32 -4.21 -15.65
CA LEU A 229 -3.45 -5.15 -15.72
C LEU A 229 -3.99 -5.57 -14.35
N TYR A 230 -3.32 -5.21 -13.24
CA TYR A 230 -3.76 -5.56 -11.88
C TYR A 230 -5.19 -5.09 -11.55
N HIS A 231 -5.68 -4.01 -12.17
CA HIS A 231 -7.05 -3.53 -12.02
C HIS A 231 -8.12 -4.51 -12.56
N LEU A 232 -7.73 -5.48 -13.40
CA LEU A 232 -8.61 -6.56 -13.87
C LEU A 232 -8.80 -7.67 -12.84
N PHE A 233 -8.06 -7.67 -11.73
CA PHE A 233 -8.13 -8.69 -10.68
C PHE A 233 -8.81 -8.20 -9.41
N ALA A 234 -8.75 -6.90 -9.16
CA ALA A 234 -9.64 -6.28 -8.20
C ALA A 234 -11.06 -6.31 -8.78
N ILE A 235 -11.95 -7.20 -8.30
CA ILE A 235 -13.33 -7.32 -8.82
C ILE A 235 -13.95 -5.92 -8.86
N SER A 236 -14.13 -5.42 -10.08
CA SER A 236 -14.41 -4.01 -10.38
C SER A 236 -15.77 -3.84 -11.04
N GLY A 237 -16.14 -2.60 -11.35
CA GLY A 237 -17.31 -2.33 -12.18
C GLY A 237 -17.27 -3.00 -13.56
N GLY A 238 -16.07 -3.28 -14.10
CA GLY A 238 -15.91 -4.06 -15.32
C GLY A 238 -16.41 -5.50 -15.18
N HIS A 239 -16.19 -6.14 -14.03
CA HIS A 239 -16.68 -7.49 -13.75
C HIS A 239 -18.20 -7.51 -13.71
N ILE A 240 -18.81 -6.53 -13.04
CA ILE A 240 -20.28 -6.36 -13.03
C ILE A 240 -20.81 -6.10 -14.44
N ALA A 241 -20.11 -5.32 -15.27
CA ALA A 241 -20.49 -5.10 -16.66
C ALA A 241 -20.43 -6.39 -17.49
N ILE A 242 -19.39 -7.23 -17.32
CA ILE A 242 -19.28 -8.55 -17.96
C ILE A 242 -20.43 -9.45 -17.52
N ILE A 243 -20.69 -9.55 -16.22
CA ILE A 243 -21.81 -10.32 -15.65
C ILE A 243 -23.14 -9.85 -16.27
N ASN A 244 -23.38 -8.54 -16.35
CA ASN A 244 -24.59 -7.98 -16.94
C ASN A 244 -24.75 -8.42 -18.41
N VAL A 245 -23.68 -8.37 -19.21
CA VAL A 245 -23.70 -8.79 -20.62
C VAL A 245 -24.00 -10.29 -20.76
N LEU A 246 -23.35 -11.13 -19.95
CA LEU A 246 -23.56 -12.58 -19.97
C LEU A 246 -25.00 -12.95 -19.60
N LEU A 247 -25.52 -12.38 -18.51
CA LEU A 247 -26.88 -12.67 -18.04
C LEU A 247 -27.95 -12.13 -18.98
N PHE A 248 -27.82 -10.90 -19.49
CA PHE A 248 -28.79 -10.39 -20.47
C PHE A 248 -28.78 -11.20 -21.77
N SER A 249 -27.62 -11.71 -22.19
CA SER A 249 -27.52 -12.60 -23.35
C SER A 249 -28.27 -13.92 -23.08
N LEU A 250 -28.08 -14.51 -21.90
CA LEU A 250 -28.82 -15.71 -21.47
C LEU A 250 -30.33 -15.46 -21.40
N PHE A 251 -30.76 -14.39 -20.74
CA PHE A 251 -32.19 -14.03 -20.62
C PHE A 251 -32.84 -13.78 -21.99
N ARG A 252 -32.08 -13.25 -22.95
CA ARG A 252 -32.54 -13.08 -24.33
C ARG A 252 -32.70 -14.42 -25.04
N LEU A 253 -31.80 -15.38 -24.83
CA LEU A 253 -31.91 -16.72 -25.40
C LEU A 253 -33.18 -17.44 -24.91
N VAL A 254 -33.51 -17.31 -23.63
CA VAL A 254 -34.75 -17.86 -23.05
C VAL A 254 -35.99 -16.96 -23.23
N ARG A 255 -35.90 -15.92 -24.08
CA ARG A 255 -37.00 -15.00 -24.43
C ARG A 255 -37.69 -14.30 -23.24
N MET A 256 -36.97 -14.03 -22.16
CA MET A 256 -37.52 -13.30 -21.00
C MET A 256 -37.88 -11.85 -21.36
N SER A 257 -38.98 -11.35 -20.79
CA SER A 257 -39.43 -9.97 -20.98
C SER A 257 -38.41 -8.96 -20.38
N ARG A 258 -38.33 -7.74 -20.92
CA ARG A 258 -37.36 -6.72 -20.45
C ARG A 258 -37.48 -6.42 -18.94
N ARG A 259 -38.70 -6.42 -18.40
CA ARG A 259 -38.97 -6.22 -16.97
C ARG A 259 -38.48 -7.42 -16.14
N ALA A 260 -38.83 -8.65 -16.55
CA ALA A 260 -38.38 -9.86 -15.89
C ALA A 260 -36.85 -9.98 -15.89
N SER A 261 -36.19 -9.71 -17.03
CA SER A 261 -34.73 -9.72 -17.16
C SER A 261 -34.06 -8.69 -16.25
N SER A 262 -34.67 -7.51 -16.08
CA SER A 262 -34.12 -6.45 -15.21
C SER A 262 -34.25 -6.80 -13.73
N LEU A 263 -35.39 -7.40 -13.31
CA LEU A 263 -35.60 -7.88 -11.95
C LEU A 263 -34.71 -9.09 -11.62
N ALA A 264 -34.57 -10.03 -12.55
CA ALA A 264 -33.68 -11.19 -12.41
C ALA A 264 -32.22 -10.75 -12.30
N LEU A 265 -31.79 -9.76 -13.11
CA LEU A 265 -30.46 -9.19 -13.00
C LEU A 265 -30.25 -8.50 -11.65
N ALA A 266 -31.19 -7.67 -11.20
CA ALA A 266 -31.10 -6.99 -9.91
C ALA A 266 -30.95 -8.00 -8.76
N PHE A 267 -31.76 -9.07 -8.77
CA PHE A 267 -31.66 -10.16 -7.81
C PHE A 267 -30.29 -10.85 -7.87
N PHE A 268 -29.82 -11.21 -9.07
CA PHE A 268 -28.51 -11.84 -9.23
C PHE A 268 -27.38 -10.95 -8.74
N LEU A 269 -27.38 -9.64 -9.04
CA LEU A 269 -26.34 -8.73 -8.59
C LEU A 269 -26.33 -8.57 -7.07
N VAL A 270 -27.49 -8.56 -6.42
CA VAL A 270 -27.57 -8.57 -4.95
C VAL A 270 -27.03 -9.89 -4.40
N PHE A 271 -27.42 -11.02 -4.98
CA PHE A 271 -26.90 -12.35 -4.61
C PHE A 271 -25.37 -12.42 -4.77
N TYR A 272 -24.84 -12.01 -5.93
CA TYR A 272 -23.41 -11.97 -6.21
C TYR A 272 -22.66 -11.03 -5.26
N THR A 273 -23.22 -9.87 -4.94
CA THR A 273 -22.64 -8.95 -3.95
C THR A 273 -22.54 -9.63 -2.58
N VAL A 274 -23.54 -10.44 -2.18
CA VAL A 274 -23.47 -11.23 -0.95
C VAL A 274 -22.44 -12.37 -1.07
N LEU A 275 -22.35 -13.03 -2.23
CA LEU A 275 -21.38 -14.11 -2.52
C LEU A 275 -19.92 -13.67 -2.38
N VAL A 276 -19.62 -12.44 -2.82
CA VAL A 276 -18.30 -11.80 -2.69
C VAL A 276 -18.20 -10.99 -1.37
N GLU A 277 -19.10 -11.24 -0.43
CA GLU A 277 -19.10 -10.69 0.94
C GLU A 277 -19.10 -9.15 1.00
N GLY A 278 -19.70 -8.50 0.01
CA GLY A 278 -19.84 -7.05 -0.04
C GLY A 278 -18.51 -6.31 -0.25
N SER A 279 -17.59 -6.87 -1.04
CA SER A 279 -16.33 -6.19 -1.37
C SER A 279 -16.61 -4.75 -1.86
N PRO A 280 -15.83 -3.73 -1.42
CA PRO A 280 -16.19 -2.33 -1.67
C PRO A 280 -16.38 -1.97 -3.14
N SER A 281 -15.55 -2.55 -4.02
CA SER A 281 -15.62 -2.35 -5.47
C SER A 281 -16.89 -2.94 -6.11
N VAL A 282 -17.31 -4.14 -5.69
CA VAL A 282 -18.56 -4.77 -6.15
C VAL A 282 -19.76 -3.99 -5.65
N LEU A 283 -19.76 -3.58 -4.39
CA LEU A 283 -20.84 -2.79 -3.80
C LEU A 283 -21.09 -1.50 -4.58
N ARG A 284 -20.01 -0.76 -4.93
CA ARG A 284 -20.10 0.45 -5.77
C ARG A 284 -20.78 0.16 -7.11
N ALA A 285 -20.27 -0.82 -7.85
CA ALA A 285 -20.76 -1.16 -9.18
C ALA A 285 -22.20 -1.71 -9.18
N THR A 286 -22.55 -2.54 -8.19
CA THR A 286 -23.91 -3.04 -7.98
C THR A 286 -24.86 -1.90 -7.67
N LEU A 287 -24.52 -0.98 -6.76
CA LEU A 287 -25.38 0.17 -6.44
C LEU A 287 -25.59 1.09 -7.65
N MET A 288 -24.54 1.38 -8.43
CA MET A 288 -24.66 2.15 -9.67
C MET A 288 -25.60 1.46 -10.67
N THR A 289 -25.48 0.13 -10.82
CA THR A 289 -26.31 -0.65 -11.73
C THR A 289 -27.76 -0.73 -11.24
N LEU A 290 -27.99 -0.97 -9.95
CA LEU A 290 -29.32 -1.00 -9.35
C LEU A 290 -30.01 0.36 -9.46
N ALA A 291 -29.30 1.45 -9.21
CA ALA A 291 -29.84 2.80 -9.39
C ALA A 291 -30.22 3.07 -10.85
N PHE A 292 -29.39 2.61 -11.80
CA PHE A 292 -29.71 2.69 -13.23
C PHE A 292 -30.96 1.86 -13.60
N LEU A 293 -31.04 0.60 -13.14
CA LEU A 293 -32.17 -0.28 -13.40
C LEU A 293 -33.47 0.24 -12.78
N ALA A 294 -33.41 0.72 -11.53
CA ALA A 294 -34.54 1.34 -10.84
C ALA A 294 -35.02 2.58 -11.60
N GLY A 295 -34.09 3.46 -11.99
CA GLY A 295 -34.39 4.63 -12.82
C GLY A 295 -35.10 4.24 -14.11
N ARG A 296 -34.65 3.18 -14.80
CA ARG A 296 -35.27 2.71 -16.05
C ARG A 296 -36.64 2.04 -15.85
N LEU A 297 -36.90 1.46 -14.68
CA LEU A 297 -38.18 0.84 -14.34
C LEU A 297 -39.23 1.88 -13.89
N LEU A 298 -38.79 2.91 -13.17
CA LEU A 298 -39.66 3.94 -12.58
C LEU A 298 -39.82 5.16 -13.51
N TRP A 299 -38.78 5.55 -14.24
CA TRP A 299 -38.72 6.77 -15.05
C TRP A 299 -38.31 6.49 -16.50
N LYS A 300 -38.75 7.35 -17.42
CA LYS A 300 -38.45 7.23 -18.85
C LYS A 300 -37.04 7.72 -19.20
N ASP A 301 -36.58 8.78 -18.53
CA ASP A 301 -35.29 9.43 -18.79
C ASP A 301 -34.35 9.32 -17.58
N VAL A 302 -33.25 8.56 -17.74
CA VAL A 302 -32.25 8.36 -16.68
C VAL A 302 -31.01 9.20 -16.99
N HIS A 303 -30.74 10.21 -16.16
CA HIS A 303 -29.50 10.96 -16.23
C HIS A 303 -28.35 10.19 -15.56
N ILE A 304 -27.45 9.64 -16.38
CA ILE A 304 -26.33 8.78 -15.93
C ILE A 304 -25.47 9.49 -14.87
N LEU A 305 -25.20 10.79 -15.02
CA LEU A 305 -24.43 11.56 -14.03
C LEU A 305 -25.12 11.59 -12.65
N ASN A 306 -26.43 11.81 -12.62
CA ASN A 306 -27.17 11.80 -11.36
C ASN A 306 -27.15 10.41 -10.72
N THR A 307 -27.24 9.35 -11.52
CA THR A 307 -27.16 7.96 -11.03
C THR A 307 -25.81 7.67 -10.35
N ILE A 308 -24.69 8.06 -10.96
CA ILE A 308 -23.37 7.81 -10.35
C ILE A 308 -23.18 8.64 -9.07
N PHE A 309 -23.58 9.91 -9.05
CA PHE A 309 -23.44 10.76 -7.88
C PHE A 309 -24.40 10.36 -6.76
N ALA A 310 -25.60 9.87 -7.08
CA ALA A 310 -26.51 9.27 -6.11
C ALA A 310 -25.89 8.03 -5.45
N SER A 311 -25.25 7.15 -6.23
CA SER A 311 -24.54 5.99 -5.67
C SER A 311 -23.40 6.40 -4.73
N ALA A 312 -22.61 7.41 -5.13
CA ALA A 312 -21.51 7.95 -4.33
C ALA A 312 -22.04 8.54 -3.02
N PHE A 313 -23.12 9.32 -3.10
CA PHE A 313 -23.78 9.94 -1.96
C PHE A 313 -24.28 8.90 -0.95
N VAL A 314 -24.98 7.85 -1.41
CA VAL A 314 -25.46 6.76 -0.54
C VAL A 314 -24.29 6.06 0.17
N LEU A 315 -23.20 5.78 -0.54
CA LEU A 315 -22.03 5.15 0.06
C LEU A 315 -21.36 6.02 1.12
N LEU A 316 -21.22 7.32 0.86
CA LEU A 316 -20.61 8.28 1.80
C LEU A 316 -21.51 8.56 3.00
N LEU A 317 -22.84 8.43 2.86
CA LEU A 317 -23.77 8.47 4.00
C LEU A 317 -23.58 7.28 4.93
N ILE A 318 -23.35 6.08 4.37
CA ILE A 318 -23.09 4.85 5.13
C ILE A 318 -21.71 4.93 5.79
N ASN A 319 -20.67 5.20 5.01
CA ASN A 319 -19.29 5.27 5.46
C ASN A 319 -18.56 6.48 4.83
N PRO A 320 -18.45 7.61 5.55
CA PRO A 320 -17.79 8.80 5.03
C PRO A 320 -16.29 8.61 4.82
N SER A 321 -15.64 7.68 5.53
CA SER A 321 -14.22 7.38 5.36
C SER A 321 -13.91 6.76 3.98
N SER A 322 -14.92 6.22 3.27
CA SER A 322 -14.75 5.72 1.90
C SER A 322 -14.27 6.79 0.92
N LEU A 323 -14.43 8.09 1.21
CA LEU A 323 -13.87 9.18 0.39
C LEU A 323 -12.33 9.10 0.27
N PHE A 324 -11.66 8.58 1.29
CA PHE A 324 -10.21 8.45 1.35
C PHE A 324 -9.70 7.09 0.86
N ASP A 325 -10.60 6.17 0.51
CA ASP A 325 -10.25 4.90 -0.14
C ASP A 325 -9.84 5.17 -1.60
N ILE A 326 -8.65 4.69 -1.97
CA ILE A 326 -8.15 4.79 -3.35
C ILE A 326 -9.07 4.06 -4.33
N GLY A 327 -9.67 2.94 -3.93
CA GLY A 327 -10.60 2.20 -4.77
C GLY A 327 -11.84 3.02 -5.11
N PHE A 328 -12.37 3.77 -4.14
CA PHE A 328 -13.48 4.70 -4.35
C PHE A 328 -13.09 5.81 -5.33
N GLN A 329 -11.96 6.49 -5.08
CA GLN A 329 -11.48 7.58 -5.93
C GLN A 329 -11.25 7.14 -7.38
N LEU A 330 -10.58 6.00 -7.58
CA LEU A 330 -10.32 5.45 -8.91
C LEU A 330 -11.62 5.07 -9.64
N THR A 331 -12.57 4.43 -8.95
CA THR A 331 -13.84 4.00 -9.54
C THR A 331 -14.63 5.20 -10.08
N TYR A 332 -14.82 6.23 -9.25
CA TYR A 332 -15.60 7.40 -9.64
C TYR A 332 -14.87 8.30 -10.63
N ALA A 333 -13.55 8.48 -10.50
CA ALA A 333 -12.76 9.25 -11.47
C ALA A 333 -12.81 8.61 -12.87
N ALA A 334 -12.55 7.29 -12.97
CA ALA A 334 -12.58 6.58 -14.25
C ALA A 334 -13.99 6.56 -14.88
N THR A 335 -15.03 6.31 -14.07
CA THR A 335 -16.41 6.30 -14.59
C THR A 335 -16.83 7.69 -15.06
N LEU A 336 -16.50 8.75 -14.31
CA LEU A 336 -16.82 10.12 -14.69
C LEU A 336 -16.15 10.53 -16.00
N THR A 337 -14.86 10.22 -16.18
CA THR A 337 -14.16 10.53 -17.43
C THR A 337 -14.64 9.69 -18.61
N ILE A 338 -15.03 8.43 -18.40
CA ILE A 338 -15.70 7.62 -19.44
C ILE A 338 -17.00 8.32 -19.88
N ILE A 339 -17.87 8.71 -18.94
CA ILE A 339 -19.18 9.31 -19.25
C ILE A 339 -19.03 10.65 -19.98
N LEU A 340 -18.06 11.48 -19.58
CA LEU A 340 -17.87 12.82 -20.15
C LEU A 340 -17.14 12.80 -21.49
N PHE A 341 -16.13 11.94 -21.66
CA PHE A 341 -15.23 11.99 -22.82
C PHE A 341 -15.47 10.89 -23.85
N ALA A 342 -15.97 9.70 -23.49
CA ALA A 342 -16.14 8.62 -24.46
C ALA A 342 -17.17 8.94 -25.55
N PRO A 343 -18.39 9.44 -25.24
CA PRO A 343 -19.39 9.73 -26.28
C PRO A 343 -18.92 10.69 -27.39
N PRO A 344 -18.31 11.86 -27.11
CA PRO A 344 -17.83 12.76 -28.17
C PRO A 344 -16.62 12.21 -28.94
N LEU A 345 -15.79 11.36 -28.31
CA LEU A 345 -14.65 10.74 -28.98
C LEU A 345 -15.08 9.61 -29.91
N LEU A 346 -15.98 8.73 -29.47
CA LEU A 346 -16.50 7.63 -30.27
C LEU A 346 -17.16 8.10 -31.57
N LYS A 347 -17.83 9.25 -31.57
CA LYS A 347 -18.43 9.86 -32.77
C LYS A 347 -17.40 10.19 -33.86
N LYS A 348 -16.13 10.35 -33.49
CA LYS A 348 -15.03 10.74 -34.40
C LYS A 348 -14.12 9.57 -34.78
N LEU A 349 -14.28 8.42 -34.12
CA LEU A 349 -13.43 7.26 -34.35
C LEU A 349 -13.97 6.40 -35.50
N PRO A 350 -13.09 5.77 -36.29
CA PRO A 350 -13.52 4.79 -37.29
C PRO A 350 -14.11 3.55 -36.60
N ARG A 351 -15.04 2.88 -37.29
CA ARG A 351 -15.56 1.58 -36.84
C ARG A 351 -14.53 0.51 -37.19
N LEU A 352 -13.87 -0.06 -36.19
CA LEU A 352 -12.89 -1.14 -36.34
C LEU A 352 -13.53 -2.51 -36.00
N PRO A 353 -12.98 -3.62 -36.53
CA PRO A 353 -13.44 -4.95 -36.16
C PRO A 353 -13.34 -5.19 -34.65
N LEU A 354 -14.18 -6.09 -34.14
CA LEU A 354 -14.24 -6.48 -32.72
C LEU A 354 -14.48 -5.32 -31.74
N LYS A 355 -14.99 -4.17 -32.21
CA LYS A 355 -15.18 -2.95 -31.42
C LYS A 355 -13.87 -2.44 -30.78
N ALA A 356 -12.74 -2.64 -31.46
CA ALA A 356 -11.43 -2.24 -30.97
C ALA A 356 -11.33 -0.73 -30.71
N ALA A 357 -11.95 0.09 -31.56
CA ALA A 357 -12.00 1.54 -31.37
C ALA A 357 -12.75 1.93 -30.09
N GLU A 358 -13.85 1.24 -29.78
CA GLU A 358 -14.63 1.45 -28.56
C GLU A 358 -13.85 1.04 -27.31
N LEU A 359 -13.21 -0.13 -27.33
CA LEU A 359 -12.39 -0.62 -26.21
C LEU A 359 -11.20 0.28 -25.95
N ALA A 360 -10.52 0.76 -26.99
CA ALA A 360 -9.44 1.73 -26.89
C ALA A 360 -9.94 3.05 -26.29
N CYS A 361 -11.06 3.57 -26.80
CA CYS A 361 -11.64 4.82 -26.31
C CYS A 361 -12.03 4.74 -24.83
N LEU A 362 -12.67 3.65 -24.41
CA LEU A 362 -13.02 3.40 -23.02
C LEU A 362 -11.76 3.29 -22.13
N SER A 363 -10.72 2.60 -22.60
CA SER A 363 -9.46 2.46 -21.86
C SER A 363 -8.74 3.81 -21.69
N VAL A 364 -8.64 4.60 -22.76
CA VAL A 364 -8.01 5.93 -22.73
C VAL A 364 -8.79 6.86 -21.82
N THR A 365 -10.12 6.91 -21.95
CA THR A 365 -10.95 7.80 -21.12
C THR A 365 -10.96 7.39 -19.65
N ALA A 366 -10.94 6.10 -19.33
CA ALA A 366 -10.72 5.63 -17.96
C ALA A 366 -9.35 6.08 -17.41
N ALA A 367 -8.29 5.96 -18.23
CA ALA A 367 -6.94 6.36 -17.86
C ALA A 367 -6.82 7.87 -17.60
N LEU A 368 -7.57 8.74 -18.31
CA LEU A 368 -7.60 10.19 -18.03
C LEU A 368 -8.03 10.50 -16.59
N GLY A 369 -8.96 9.73 -16.02
CA GLY A 369 -9.39 9.90 -14.63
C GLY A 369 -8.46 9.21 -13.63
N ALA A 370 -8.00 8.01 -13.97
CA ALA A 370 -7.26 7.15 -13.04
C ALA A 370 -5.76 7.48 -12.96
N ALA A 371 -5.10 7.86 -14.05
CA ALA A 371 -3.64 7.96 -14.12
C ALA A 371 -3.01 8.91 -13.08
N PRO A 372 -3.53 10.14 -12.84
CA PRO A 372 -2.95 11.03 -11.82
C PRO A 372 -3.08 10.47 -10.39
N LEU A 373 -4.18 9.76 -10.12
CA LEU A 373 -4.42 9.11 -8.83
C LEU A 373 -3.49 7.90 -8.64
N ILE A 374 -3.28 7.10 -9.70
CA ILE A 374 -2.33 5.99 -9.69
C ILE A 374 -0.90 6.52 -9.49
N ALA A 375 -0.50 7.55 -10.23
CA ALA A 375 0.81 8.18 -10.12
C ALA A 375 1.10 8.69 -8.69
N ARG A 376 0.11 9.30 -8.02
CA ARG A 376 0.25 9.81 -6.65
C ARG A 376 0.38 8.72 -5.59
N ASN A 377 -0.35 7.62 -5.74
CA ASN A 377 -0.46 6.60 -4.68
C ASN A 377 0.50 5.41 -4.89
N PHE A 378 0.85 5.11 -6.14
CA PHE A 378 1.68 3.96 -6.50
C PHE A 378 2.97 4.34 -7.24
N ASN A 379 3.24 5.65 -7.42
CA ASN A 379 4.45 6.17 -8.04
C ASN A 379 4.75 5.54 -9.41
N ARG A 380 3.70 5.24 -10.18
CA ARG A 380 3.80 4.51 -11.44
C ARG A 380 2.82 5.07 -12.47
N VAL A 381 3.27 5.16 -13.72
CA VAL A 381 2.44 5.46 -14.88
C VAL A 381 2.70 4.38 -15.92
N THR A 382 1.63 3.73 -16.38
CA THR A 382 1.71 2.55 -17.23
C THR A 382 0.86 2.71 -18.49
N PHE A 383 1.52 2.84 -19.63
CA PHE A 383 0.91 2.92 -20.96
C PHE A 383 0.70 1.56 -21.60
N SER A 384 1.45 0.53 -21.19
CA SER A 384 1.25 -0.85 -21.68
C SER A 384 -0.20 -1.33 -21.46
N SER A 385 -0.84 -0.88 -20.38
CA SER A 385 -2.25 -1.15 -20.10
C SER A 385 -3.19 -0.79 -21.25
N LEU A 386 -2.95 0.31 -21.98
CA LEU A 386 -3.81 0.74 -23.09
C LEU A 386 -3.80 -0.24 -24.25
N LEU A 387 -2.64 -0.84 -24.52
CA LEU A 387 -2.46 -1.83 -25.58
C LEU A 387 -2.94 -3.21 -25.12
N LEU A 388 -2.52 -3.64 -23.93
CA LEU A 388 -2.83 -4.96 -23.40
C LEU A 388 -4.32 -5.12 -23.10
N ASN A 389 -5.02 -4.05 -22.70
CA ASN A 389 -6.47 -4.08 -22.43
C ASN A 389 -7.30 -4.52 -23.64
N LEU A 390 -6.84 -4.28 -24.88
CA LEU A 390 -7.55 -4.70 -26.10
C LEU A 390 -7.70 -6.22 -26.19
N ALA A 391 -6.70 -6.98 -25.72
CA ALA A 391 -6.73 -8.43 -25.69
C ALA A 391 -7.13 -8.98 -24.31
N ALA A 392 -6.65 -8.37 -23.24
CA ALA A 392 -6.86 -8.82 -21.86
C ALA A 392 -8.32 -8.71 -21.43
N ILE A 393 -9.03 -7.61 -21.73
CA ILE A 393 -10.43 -7.43 -21.27
C ILE A 393 -11.37 -8.48 -21.89
N PRO A 394 -11.37 -8.71 -23.23
CA PRO A 394 -12.18 -9.77 -23.82
C PRO A 394 -11.82 -11.16 -23.28
N LEU A 395 -10.53 -11.45 -23.11
CA LEU A 395 -10.07 -12.73 -22.59
C LEU A 395 -10.52 -12.96 -21.15
N VAL A 396 -10.41 -11.96 -20.27
CA VAL A 396 -10.94 -12.02 -18.90
C VAL A 396 -12.45 -12.21 -18.92
N GLY A 397 -13.18 -11.53 -19.82
CA GLY A 397 -14.61 -11.76 -20.02
C GLY A 397 -14.94 -13.22 -20.38
N LEU A 398 -14.13 -13.84 -21.24
CA LEU A 398 -14.26 -15.25 -21.61
C LEU A 398 -13.93 -16.19 -20.44
N ILE A 399 -12.82 -15.95 -19.73
CA ILE A 399 -12.41 -16.71 -18.54
C ILE A 399 -13.51 -16.66 -17.48
N MET A 400 -14.06 -15.48 -17.21
CA MET A 400 -15.15 -15.32 -16.25
C MET A 400 -16.43 -16.03 -16.70
N GLY A 401 -16.80 -15.90 -17.99
CA GLY A 401 -17.99 -16.56 -18.52
C GLY A 401 -17.92 -18.08 -18.44
N ILE A 402 -16.81 -18.67 -18.89
CA ILE A 402 -16.56 -20.11 -18.79
C ILE A 402 -16.42 -20.52 -17.33
N GLY A 403 -15.73 -19.73 -16.51
CA GLY A 403 -15.53 -20.00 -15.09
C GLY A 403 -16.84 -20.06 -14.31
N TYR A 404 -17.75 -19.11 -14.52
CA TYR A 404 -19.06 -19.13 -13.87
C TYR A 404 -19.97 -20.26 -14.35
N ALA A 405 -19.82 -20.73 -15.59
CA ALA A 405 -20.50 -21.94 -16.07
C ALA A 405 -19.84 -23.22 -15.51
N PHE A 406 -18.51 -23.21 -15.38
CA PHE A 406 -17.71 -24.32 -14.91
C PHE A 406 -18.00 -24.68 -13.45
N LEU A 407 -18.12 -23.70 -12.55
CA LEU A 407 -18.33 -23.96 -11.12
C LEU A 407 -19.56 -24.85 -10.80
N PRO A 408 -20.78 -24.52 -11.25
CA PRO A 408 -21.94 -25.39 -11.04
C PRO A 408 -21.83 -26.70 -11.81
N PHE A 409 -21.23 -26.69 -13.01
CA PHE A 409 -21.01 -27.91 -13.80
C PHE A 409 -20.08 -28.89 -13.08
N ALA A 410 -18.97 -28.41 -12.51
CA ALA A 410 -18.01 -29.22 -11.78
C ALA A 410 -18.59 -29.78 -10.48
N ALA A 411 -19.48 -29.03 -9.83
CA ALA A 411 -20.22 -29.50 -8.67
C ALA A 411 -21.23 -30.61 -9.03
N ALA A 412 -21.93 -30.49 -10.16
CA ALA A 412 -22.92 -31.47 -10.62
C ALA A 412 -22.30 -32.72 -11.26
N PHE A 413 -21.20 -32.55 -12.02
CA PHE A 413 -20.54 -33.61 -12.79
C PHE A 413 -19.03 -33.65 -12.49
N PRO A 414 -18.60 -34.08 -11.28
CA PRO A 414 -17.19 -34.09 -10.91
C PRO A 414 -16.30 -34.93 -11.85
N ALA A 415 -16.79 -36.04 -12.40
CA ALA A 415 -15.99 -36.87 -13.30
C ALA A 415 -15.66 -36.16 -14.63
N SER A 416 -16.57 -35.31 -15.11
CA SER A 416 -16.47 -34.64 -16.43
C SER A 416 -15.90 -33.22 -16.36
N ALA A 417 -15.50 -32.75 -15.18
CA ALA A 417 -15.01 -31.38 -14.99
C ALA A 417 -13.57 -31.14 -15.50
N ALA A 418 -12.81 -32.20 -15.79
CA ALA A 418 -11.40 -32.07 -16.20
C ALA A 418 -11.19 -31.32 -17.53
N PRO A 419 -11.93 -31.61 -18.63
CA PRO A 419 -11.74 -30.87 -19.89
C PRO A 419 -12.07 -29.37 -19.78
N PRO A 420 -13.21 -28.94 -19.17
CA PRO A 420 -13.45 -27.52 -18.94
C PRO A 420 -12.40 -26.84 -18.06
N ALA A 421 -11.87 -27.54 -17.05
CA ALA A 421 -10.77 -27.02 -16.22
C ALA A 421 -9.49 -26.84 -17.04
N ALA A 422 -9.16 -27.78 -17.94
CA ALA A 422 -8.02 -27.65 -18.84
C ALA A 422 -8.16 -26.46 -19.80
N VAL A 423 -9.38 -26.21 -20.32
CA VAL A 423 -9.67 -25.02 -21.14
C VAL A 423 -9.44 -23.73 -20.34
N LEU A 424 -9.93 -23.66 -19.10
CA LEU A 424 -9.67 -22.51 -18.22
C LEU A 424 -8.17 -22.33 -17.96
N GLY A 425 -7.44 -23.41 -17.70
CA GLY A 425 -5.99 -23.40 -17.54
C GLY A 425 -5.27 -22.85 -18.77
N LEU A 426 -5.68 -23.26 -19.97
CA LEU A 426 -5.15 -22.74 -21.23
C LEU A 426 -5.43 -21.24 -21.38
N LEU A 427 -6.66 -20.78 -21.09
CA LEU A 427 -7.01 -19.36 -21.19
C LEU A 427 -6.21 -18.51 -20.20
N VAL A 428 -6.01 -18.99 -18.97
CA VAL A 428 -5.16 -18.31 -17.98
C VAL A 428 -3.69 -18.29 -18.43
N ALA A 429 -3.20 -19.37 -19.04
CA ALA A 429 -1.85 -19.39 -19.63
C ALA A 429 -1.70 -18.40 -20.79
N ILE A 430 -2.72 -18.28 -21.66
CA ILE A 430 -2.76 -17.26 -22.73
C ILE A 430 -2.75 -15.86 -22.11
N PHE A 431 -3.55 -15.63 -21.06
CA PHE A 431 -3.58 -14.35 -20.36
C PHE A 431 -2.19 -14.01 -19.77
N SER A 432 -1.52 -14.97 -19.14
CA SER A 432 -0.16 -14.82 -18.64
C SER A 432 0.81 -14.43 -19.78
N ARG A 433 0.77 -15.13 -20.92
CA ARG A 433 1.58 -14.76 -22.10
C ARG A 433 1.29 -13.34 -22.61
N ILE A 434 0.03 -12.93 -22.65
CA ILE A 434 -0.36 -11.56 -23.04
C ILE A 434 0.23 -10.56 -22.06
N SER A 435 0.17 -10.82 -20.76
CA SER A 435 0.72 -9.91 -19.75
C SER A 435 2.22 -9.70 -19.94
N HIS A 436 2.97 -10.74 -20.32
CA HIS A 436 4.41 -10.66 -20.59
C HIS A 436 4.78 -10.17 -22.01
N ALA A 437 3.80 -9.96 -22.89
CA ALA A 437 4.06 -9.65 -24.30
C ALA A 437 4.78 -8.31 -24.53
N LEU A 438 4.71 -7.39 -23.56
CA LEU A 438 5.35 -6.07 -23.63
C LEU A 438 6.56 -5.92 -22.68
N ASP A 439 7.03 -7.00 -22.07
CA ASP A 439 8.23 -6.99 -21.22
C ASP A 439 9.48 -6.43 -21.93
N PRO A 440 9.69 -6.67 -23.24
CA PRO A 440 10.81 -6.06 -23.98
C PRO A 440 10.74 -4.53 -24.11
N PHE A 441 9.62 -3.89 -23.76
CA PHE A 441 9.39 -2.45 -23.89
C PHE A 441 9.25 -1.78 -22.51
N PRO A 442 10.33 -1.72 -21.70
CA PRO A 442 10.27 -1.18 -20.33
C PRO A 442 9.88 0.30 -20.29
N PHE A 443 10.04 1.03 -21.39
CA PHE A 443 9.58 2.42 -21.53
C PHE A 443 8.05 2.58 -21.60
N LEU A 444 7.26 1.50 -21.54
CA LEU A 444 5.81 1.60 -21.43
C LEU A 444 5.31 1.65 -19.98
N SER A 445 6.19 1.47 -19.00
CA SER A 445 5.88 1.59 -17.58
C SER A 445 7.03 2.23 -16.82
N PHE A 446 6.82 3.46 -16.33
CA PHE A 446 7.85 4.18 -15.58
C PHE A 446 7.41 4.48 -14.15
N ARG A 447 8.41 4.50 -13.27
CA ARG A 447 8.30 5.04 -11.92
C ARG A 447 8.37 6.56 -11.98
N VAL A 448 7.46 7.21 -11.27
CA VAL A 448 7.40 8.67 -11.19
C VAL A 448 7.43 9.12 -9.73
N PRO A 449 8.15 10.22 -9.41
CA PRO A 449 8.03 10.86 -8.12
C PRO A 449 6.58 11.20 -7.80
N THR A 450 6.27 11.35 -6.51
CA THR A 450 4.90 11.66 -6.08
C THR A 450 4.50 13.02 -6.64
N PRO A 451 3.48 13.11 -7.51
CA PRO A 451 3.09 14.39 -8.10
C PRO A 451 2.59 15.36 -7.04
N ARG A 452 3.07 16.60 -7.10
CA ARG A 452 2.63 17.67 -6.21
C ARG A 452 1.16 18.00 -6.44
N ALA A 453 0.49 18.50 -5.39
CA ALA A 453 -0.92 18.88 -5.47
C ALA A 453 -1.21 19.88 -6.59
N GLY A 454 -0.32 20.85 -6.85
CA GLY A 454 -0.45 21.80 -7.95
C GLY A 454 -0.43 21.16 -9.35
N ILE A 455 0.36 20.10 -9.55
CA ILE A 455 0.39 19.37 -10.83
C ILE A 455 -0.94 18.65 -11.06
N LEU A 456 -1.47 17.99 -10.03
CA LEU A 456 -2.76 17.30 -10.09
C LEU A 456 -3.91 18.29 -10.30
N PHE A 457 -3.90 19.42 -9.61
CA PHE A 457 -4.88 20.48 -9.78
C PHE A 457 -4.87 21.02 -11.21
N GLY A 458 -3.70 21.39 -11.73
CA GLY A 458 -3.57 21.84 -13.12
C GLY A 458 -4.04 20.79 -14.13
N TYR A 459 -3.65 19.52 -13.93
CA TYR A 459 -4.11 18.41 -14.78
C TYR A 459 -5.64 18.33 -14.85
N PHE A 460 -6.33 18.27 -13.70
CA PHE A 460 -7.79 18.15 -13.66
C PHE A 460 -8.49 19.44 -14.09
N LEU A 461 -7.91 20.61 -13.83
CA LEU A 461 -8.43 21.90 -14.28
C LEU A 461 -8.43 21.97 -15.81
N PHE A 462 -7.30 21.71 -16.46
CA PHE A 462 -7.22 21.75 -17.93
C PHE A 462 -8.03 20.63 -18.59
N LEU A 463 -8.09 19.45 -17.97
CA LEU A 463 -8.99 18.38 -18.42
C LEU A 463 -10.46 18.82 -18.34
N GLY A 464 -10.89 19.45 -17.24
CA GLY A 464 -12.25 19.97 -17.09
C GLY A 464 -12.57 21.11 -18.06
N LEU A 465 -11.65 22.06 -18.24
CA LEU A 465 -11.79 23.18 -19.18
C LEU A 465 -11.94 22.70 -20.63
N SER A 466 -11.42 21.53 -20.98
CA SER A 466 -11.57 20.95 -22.33
C SER A 466 -13.02 20.59 -22.68
N LEU A 467 -13.90 20.46 -21.69
CA LEU A 467 -15.33 20.23 -21.87
C LEU A 467 -16.13 21.52 -22.09
N VAL A 468 -15.54 22.69 -21.79
CA VAL A 468 -16.21 23.99 -21.93
C VAL A 468 -16.19 24.43 -23.40
N ARG A 469 -17.32 24.95 -23.90
CA ARG A 469 -17.39 25.49 -25.26
C ARG A 469 -16.44 26.69 -25.41
N PRO A 470 -15.62 26.75 -26.48
CA PRO A 470 -14.70 27.85 -26.68
C PRO A 470 -15.47 29.17 -26.92
N ARG A 471 -15.04 30.24 -26.25
CA ARG A 471 -15.60 31.59 -26.35
C ARG A 471 -14.77 32.52 -27.22
N PHE A 472 -13.48 32.22 -27.42
CA PHE A 472 -12.56 33.02 -28.23
C PHE A 472 -11.62 32.14 -29.06
N ARG A 473 -11.07 32.70 -30.15
CA ARG A 473 -10.10 32.02 -31.02
C ARG A 473 -8.85 31.65 -30.21
N GLY A 474 -8.36 30.42 -30.35
CA GLY A 474 -7.18 29.92 -29.64
C GLY A 474 -7.43 29.29 -28.27
N GLN A 475 -8.61 29.47 -27.65
CA GLN A 475 -8.91 28.90 -26.32
C GLN A 475 -8.68 27.38 -26.26
N ARG A 476 -9.15 26.65 -27.28
CA ARG A 476 -9.03 25.18 -27.31
C ARG A 476 -7.57 24.73 -27.40
N LEU A 477 -6.75 25.44 -28.18
CA LEU A 477 -5.33 25.16 -28.28
C LEU A 477 -4.66 25.42 -26.93
N ALA A 478 -4.91 26.57 -26.31
CA ALA A 478 -4.37 26.90 -24.99
C ALA A 478 -4.76 25.86 -23.91
N VAL A 479 -6.01 25.40 -23.90
CA VAL A 479 -6.47 24.38 -22.96
C VAL A 479 -5.80 23.03 -23.20
N LEU A 480 -5.68 22.59 -24.46
CA LEU A 480 -5.00 21.34 -24.79
C LEU A 480 -3.50 21.42 -24.50
N SER A 481 -2.83 22.53 -24.84
CA SER A 481 -1.43 22.77 -24.51
C SER A 481 -1.21 22.74 -23.00
N GLY A 482 -2.10 23.36 -22.22
CA GLY A 482 -2.08 23.27 -20.76
C GLY A 482 -2.25 21.84 -20.26
N PHE A 483 -3.23 21.09 -20.79
CA PHE A 483 -3.42 19.68 -20.45
C PHE A 483 -2.16 18.84 -20.73
N PHE A 484 -1.58 18.97 -21.93
CA PHE A 484 -0.36 18.23 -22.30
C PHE A 484 0.86 18.67 -21.49
N LEU A 485 0.98 19.95 -21.14
CA LEU A 485 2.01 20.44 -20.22
C LEU A 485 1.87 19.77 -18.84
N PHE A 486 0.68 19.75 -18.25
CA PHE A 486 0.48 19.13 -16.94
C PHE A 486 0.60 17.59 -16.99
N LEU A 487 0.22 16.96 -18.10
CA LEU A 487 0.51 15.54 -18.35
C LEU A 487 2.02 15.28 -18.43
N LEU A 488 2.77 16.15 -19.11
CA LEU A 488 4.23 16.07 -19.19
C LEU A 488 4.87 16.29 -17.81
N LEU A 489 4.41 17.27 -17.04
CA LEU A 489 4.89 17.52 -15.67
C LEU A 489 4.55 16.38 -14.71
N LEU A 490 3.41 15.70 -14.91
CA LEU A 490 3.02 14.51 -14.16
C LEU A 490 4.03 13.37 -14.35
N VAL A 491 4.49 13.16 -15.59
CA VAL A 491 5.44 12.08 -15.93
C VAL A 491 6.88 12.49 -15.62
N LEU A 492 7.30 13.67 -16.06
CA LEU A 492 8.68 14.12 -15.91
C LEU A 492 9.00 14.61 -14.51
N SER A 493 8.04 15.14 -13.75
CA SER A 493 8.21 15.70 -12.39
C SER A 493 9.61 16.30 -12.14
N PRO A 494 10.03 17.36 -12.87
CA PRO A 494 11.40 17.87 -12.86
C PRO A 494 11.78 18.60 -11.56
N PHE A 495 10.80 18.84 -10.68
CA PHE A 495 10.95 19.71 -9.53
C PHE A 495 11.46 18.93 -8.31
N ARG A 496 12.78 18.72 -8.21
CA ARG A 496 13.46 18.51 -6.91
C ARG A 496 13.97 19.86 -6.41
N PRO A 497 13.44 20.39 -5.28
CA PRO A 497 13.99 21.62 -4.69
C PRO A 497 15.44 21.39 -4.32
N SER A 498 16.29 22.40 -4.56
CA SER A 498 17.62 22.44 -3.95
C SER A 498 17.47 22.95 -2.51
N SER A 499 18.23 22.39 -1.58
CA SER A 499 18.28 22.84 -0.18
C SER A 499 19.69 23.28 0.14
N PRO A 500 19.94 24.42 0.80
CA PRO A 500 21.27 24.73 1.32
C PRO A 500 21.61 23.88 2.55
N ASP A 501 20.58 23.36 3.24
CA ASP A 501 20.73 22.58 4.46
C ASP A 501 21.03 21.10 4.16
N LEU A 502 21.84 20.48 5.02
CA LEU A 502 21.97 19.03 5.15
C LEU A 502 20.73 18.46 5.85
N LYS A 503 20.13 17.40 5.30
CA LYS A 503 18.99 16.70 5.93
C LYS A 503 19.31 15.23 6.12
N VAL A 504 19.10 14.74 7.32
CA VAL A 504 19.21 13.32 7.67
C VAL A 504 17.85 12.83 8.09
N THR A 505 17.31 11.82 7.41
CA THR A 505 16.03 11.19 7.75
C THR A 505 16.25 9.74 8.11
N LEU A 506 16.00 9.39 9.38
CA LEU A 506 15.84 7.99 9.77
C LEU A 506 14.43 7.56 9.35
N ILE A 507 14.36 6.69 8.35
CA ILE A 507 13.10 6.20 7.78
C ILE A 507 12.54 5.12 8.71
N ASP A 508 11.25 5.19 9.04
CA ASP A 508 10.59 4.12 9.77
C ASP A 508 10.37 2.93 8.83
N VAL A 509 11.31 2.00 8.83
CA VAL A 509 11.26 0.72 8.09
C VAL A 509 10.84 -0.44 8.99
N GLY A 510 10.30 -0.16 10.17
CA GLY A 510 9.97 -1.18 11.16
C GLY A 510 11.22 -1.70 11.86
N GLN A 511 11.38 -3.02 11.91
CA GLN A 511 12.60 -3.63 12.45
C GLN A 511 13.65 -3.67 11.33
N GLY A 512 14.72 -2.90 11.48
CA GLY A 512 15.78 -2.72 10.48
C GLY A 512 16.20 -1.26 10.38
N GLU A 513 17.06 -0.92 9.41
CA GLU A 513 17.60 0.43 9.25
C GLU A 513 17.51 0.94 7.81
N SER A 514 17.12 2.21 7.66
CA SER A 514 17.34 2.97 6.44
C SER A 514 17.45 4.46 6.75
N ILE A 515 18.58 5.06 6.38
CA ILE A 515 18.90 6.46 6.64
C ILE A 515 19.11 7.18 5.32
N LEU A 516 18.30 8.20 5.06
CA LEU A 516 18.45 9.07 3.90
C LEU A 516 19.20 10.34 4.30
N VAL A 517 20.33 10.59 3.64
CA VAL A 517 21.10 11.83 3.74
C VAL A 517 20.91 12.64 2.46
N GLU A 518 20.31 13.81 2.56
CA GLU A 518 20.20 14.78 1.47
C GLU A 518 21.21 15.89 1.72
N PHE A 519 22.27 15.91 0.91
CA PHE A 519 23.32 16.93 0.98
C PHE A 519 22.78 18.30 0.54
N PRO A 520 23.46 19.40 0.95
CA PRO A 520 23.28 20.70 0.32
C PRO A 520 23.31 20.58 -1.21
N GLY A 521 22.31 21.15 -1.88
CA GLY A 521 22.08 20.95 -3.30
C GLY A 521 20.99 19.91 -3.58
N ARG A 522 21.33 18.91 -4.40
CA ARG A 522 20.41 17.87 -4.89
C ARG A 522 20.96 16.46 -4.80
N ARG A 523 22.15 16.26 -4.23
CA ARG A 523 22.73 14.93 -4.11
C ARG A 523 22.18 14.20 -2.89
N ALA A 524 22.12 12.89 -2.98
CA ALA A 524 21.57 12.06 -1.91
C ALA A 524 22.38 10.78 -1.70
N MET A 525 22.56 10.43 -0.43
CA MET A 525 23.09 9.17 0.03
C MET A 525 21.99 8.40 0.75
N LEU A 526 21.84 7.11 0.45
CA LEU A 526 20.98 6.20 1.20
C LEU A 526 21.85 5.16 1.87
N ILE A 527 21.81 5.11 3.20
CA ILE A 527 22.50 4.12 4.03
C ILE A 527 21.47 3.08 4.45
N ASP A 528 21.64 1.85 3.98
CA ASP A 528 20.77 0.70 4.17
C ASP A 528 19.33 0.87 3.65
N GLY A 529 18.67 -0.26 3.37
CA GLY A 529 17.36 -0.34 2.72
C GLY A 529 16.24 -0.87 3.61
N GLY A 530 16.53 -1.25 4.85
CA GLY A 530 15.63 -2.02 5.69
C GLY A 530 15.43 -3.45 5.17
N GLY A 531 14.57 -4.20 5.84
CA GLY A 531 14.15 -5.54 5.40
C GLY A 531 13.45 -6.31 6.49
N LEU A 532 12.81 -7.41 6.12
CA LEU A 532 12.13 -8.30 7.07
C LEU A 532 12.50 -9.74 6.71
N ALA A 533 13.38 -10.34 7.52
CA ALA A 533 13.84 -11.70 7.30
C ALA A 533 12.64 -12.67 7.14
N ALA A 534 12.71 -13.51 6.09
CA ALA A 534 11.70 -14.50 5.74
C ALA A 534 10.27 -13.93 5.53
N SER A 535 10.14 -12.67 5.12
CA SER A 535 8.87 -12.04 4.78
C SER A 535 8.73 -11.83 3.27
N PRO A 536 7.55 -12.09 2.67
CA PRO A 536 7.25 -11.67 1.29
C PRO A 536 6.98 -10.16 1.18
N PHE A 537 7.20 -9.38 2.25
CA PHE A 537 7.00 -7.93 2.23
C PHE A 537 8.32 -7.22 1.89
N ASP A 538 8.45 -6.77 0.65
CA ASP A 538 9.59 -5.96 0.20
C ASP A 538 9.52 -4.53 0.79
N VAL A 539 10.31 -4.29 1.85
CA VAL A 539 10.43 -2.99 2.53
C VAL A 539 10.97 -1.91 1.59
N GLY A 540 11.92 -2.25 0.72
CA GLY A 540 12.51 -1.33 -0.23
C GLY A 540 11.49 -0.80 -1.24
N GLU A 541 10.66 -1.67 -1.80
CA GLU A 541 9.61 -1.35 -2.77
C GLU A 541 8.40 -0.65 -2.11
N ARG A 542 7.98 -1.11 -0.93
CA ARG A 542 6.72 -0.66 -0.29
C ARG A 542 6.90 0.50 0.69
N VAL A 543 8.11 0.75 1.19
CA VAL A 543 8.39 1.76 2.23
C VAL A 543 9.43 2.77 1.77
N VAL A 544 10.67 2.32 1.49
CA VAL A 544 11.80 3.22 1.21
C VAL A 544 11.61 3.96 -0.12
N SER A 545 11.32 3.24 -1.21
CA SER A 545 11.12 3.84 -2.54
C SER A 545 10.01 4.92 -2.55
N PRO A 546 8.82 4.69 -1.96
CA PRO A 546 7.80 5.73 -1.80
C PRO A 546 8.27 6.98 -1.03
N VAL A 547 9.09 6.82 0.02
CA VAL A 547 9.64 7.97 0.76
C VAL A 547 10.58 8.80 -0.13
N LEU A 548 11.46 8.13 -0.87
CA LEU A 548 12.38 8.78 -1.81
C LEU A 548 11.61 9.52 -2.94
N TRP A 549 10.60 8.86 -3.54
CA TRP A 549 9.77 9.47 -4.57
C TRP A 549 8.93 10.64 -4.05
N ARG A 550 8.50 10.65 -2.78
CA ARG A 550 7.82 11.81 -2.16
C ARG A 550 8.75 13.01 -2.01
N LYS A 551 10.03 12.78 -1.77
CA LYS A 551 11.06 13.81 -1.74
C LYS A 551 11.52 14.26 -3.14
N GLY A 552 10.98 13.65 -4.21
CA GLY A 552 11.35 14.00 -5.58
C GLY A 552 12.66 13.37 -6.05
N ILE A 553 13.18 12.38 -5.31
CA ILE A 553 14.44 11.69 -5.60
C ILE A 553 14.22 10.74 -6.78
N LYS A 554 15.18 10.75 -7.72
CA LYS A 554 15.23 9.84 -8.87
C LYS A 554 16.59 9.17 -9.05
N ARG A 555 17.62 9.77 -8.44
CA ARG A 555 18.98 9.30 -8.41
C ARG A 555 19.44 9.27 -6.96
N ILE A 556 20.12 8.20 -6.60
CA ILE A 556 20.86 8.06 -5.36
C ILE A 556 22.32 8.14 -5.77
N ASP A 557 23.02 9.18 -5.33
CA ASP A 557 24.40 9.41 -5.73
C ASP A 557 25.31 8.40 -5.02
N TYR A 558 24.99 8.05 -3.76
CA TYR A 558 25.71 7.07 -2.95
C TYR A 558 24.74 6.08 -2.29
N LEU A 559 24.77 4.82 -2.71
CA LEU A 559 24.02 3.73 -2.08
C LEU A 559 24.98 2.98 -1.16
N VAL A 560 24.74 3.00 0.15
CA VAL A 560 25.66 2.46 1.14
C VAL A 560 25.03 1.26 1.83
N LEU A 561 25.76 0.15 1.88
CA LEU A 561 25.42 -1.04 2.67
C LEU A 561 26.37 -1.11 3.87
N THR A 562 25.84 -1.00 5.08
CA THR A 562 26.67 -1.08 6.29
C THR A 562 27.20 -2.50 6.50
N HIS A 563 26.31 -3.50 6.44
CA HIS A 563 26.62 -4.93 6.54
C HIS A 563 25.47 -5.77 5.94
N PRO A 564 25.72 -7.03 5.52
CA PRO A 564 24.79 -7.80 4.69
C PRO A 564 23.73 -8.58 5.49
N HIS A 565 23.16 -8.00 6.56
CA HIS A 565 22.00 -8.60 7.22
C HIS A 565 20.68 -8.25 6.51
N PRO A 566 19.66 -9.14 6.55
CA PRO A 566 18.41 -8.92 5.84
C PRO A 566 17.70 -7.60 6.16
N ASP A 567 17.74 -7.15 7.42
CA ASP A 567 17.12 -5.92 7.89
C ASP A 567 17.89 -4.63 7.50
N HIS A 568 18.97 -4.78 6.74
CA HIS A 568 19.76 -3.70 6.12
C HIS A 568 19.84 -3.84 4.58
N LEU A 569 20.05 -5.07 4.10
CA LEU A 569 20.32 -5.40 2.70
C LEU A 569 19.07 -5.53 1.83
N ASP A 570 18.01 -6.19 2.32
CA ASP A 570 16.92 -6.68 1.46
C ASP A 570 16.26 -5.56 0.65
N GLY A 571 15.97 -4.44 1.31
CA GLY A 571 15.33 -3.30 0.67
C GLY A 571 16.20 -2.60 -0.37
N LEU A 572 17.53 -2.75 -0.32
CA LEU A 572 18.43 -2.15 -1.30
C LEU A 572 18.23 -2.74 -2.70
N VAL A 573 17.80 -4.00 -2.81
CA VAL A 573 17.53 -4.63 -4.11
C VAL A 573 16.43 -3.89 -4.87
N ALA A 574 15.32 -3.57 -4.20
CA ALA A 574 14.25 -2.78 -4.80
C ALA A 574 14.69 -1.35 -5.11
N VAL A 575 15.47 -0.73 -4.21
CA VAL A 575 16.01 0.61 -4.42
C VAL A 575 16.92 0.66 -5.66
N ALA A 576 17.86 -0.28 -5.81
CA ALA A 576 18.74 -0.38 -6.97
C ALA A 576 17.96 -0.59 -8.28
N ARG A 577 16.86 -1.36 -8.25
CA ARG A 577 15.96 -1.53 -9.41
C ARG A 577 15.17 -0.27 -9.75
N ASN A 578 14.80 0.54 -8.76
CA ASN A 578 13.88 1.67 -8.90
C ASN A 578 14.57 3.02 -9.15
N PHE A 579 15.84 3.18 -8.74
CA PHE A 579 16.57 4.44 -8.79
C PHE A 579 17.87 4.30 -9.56
N ARG A 580 18.30 5.40 -10.19
CA ARG A 580 19.65 5.47 -10.76
C ARG A 580 20.65 5.57 -9.62
N VAL A 581 21.56 4.61 -9.51
CA VAL A 581 22.63 4.62 -8.51
C VAL A 581 23.90 5.17 -9.14
N GLY A 582 24.58 6.10 -8.47
CA GLY A 582 25.88 6.63 -8.88
C GLY A 582 27.01 5.71 -8.44
N GLU A 583 27.19 5.62 -7.14
CA GLU A 583 28.17 4.76 -6.49
C GLU A 583 27.49 3.83 -5.48
N PHE A 584 28.06 2.63 -5.32
CA PHE A 584 27.69 1.68 -4.29
C PHE A 584 28.86 1.50 -3.32
N TRP A 585 28.65 1.81 -2.04
CA TRP A 585 29.67 1.74 -1.00
C TRP A 585 29.38 0.58 -0.05
N GLU A 586 30.40 -0.17 0.30
CA GLU A 586 30.29 -1.29 1.24
C GLU A 586 31.58 -1.44 2.06
N GLY A 587 31.47 -2.01 3.26
CA GLY A 587 32.63 -2.30 4.11
C GLY A 587 33.36 -3.56 3.67
N LEU A 588 32.84 -4.70 4.08
CA LEU A 588 33.31 -6.02 3.66
C LEU A 588 32.25 -6.68 2.77
N PRO A 589 32.61 -7.09 1.55
CA PRO A 589 31.66 -7.75 0.66
C PRO A 589 31.21 -9.08 1.25
N ALA A 590 29.93 -9.39 1.08
CA ALA A 590 29.37 -10.69 1.46
C ALA A 590 29.69 -11.76 0.42
N ARG A 591 29.38 -13.03 0.76
CA ARG A 591 29.36 -14.11 -0.23
C ARG A 591 28.36 -13.77 -1.34
N ASN A 592 28.74 -14.03 -2.60
CA ASN A 592 27.91 -13.73 -3.76
C ASN A 592 26.81 -14.78 -3.98
N ASP A 593 25.90 -14.90 -3.02
CA ASP A 593 24.72 -15.75 -3.07
C ASP A 593 23.47 -15.02 -2.54
N GLY A 594 22.32 -15.66 -2.67
CA GLY A 594 21.03 -15.15 -2.18
C GLY A 594 20.74 -13.71 -2.58
N ILE A 595 20.31 -12.93 -1.59
CA ILE A 595 19.86 -11.53 -1.74
C ILE A 595 21.03 -10.59 -2.10
N TYR A 596 22.25 -10.89 -1.63
CA TYR A 596 23.42 -10.08 -1.99
C TYR A 596 23.74 -10.21 -3.50
N ALA A 597 23.61 -11.42 -4.06
CA ALA A 597 23.69 -11.62 -5.50
C ALA A 597 22.53 -10.94 -6.27
N ASP A 598 21.32 -10.91 -5.70
CA ASP A 598 20.19 -10.14 -6.26
C ASP A 598 20.51 -8.63 -6.32
N LEU A 599 21.08 -8.05 -5.26
CA LEU A 599 21.54 -6.66 -5.25
C LEU A 599 22.61 -6.44 -6.32
N GLY A 600 23.56 -7.38 -6.42
CA GLY A 600 24.61 -7.33 -7.43
C GLY A 600 24.07 -7.31 -8.86
N ARG A 601 23.00 -8.05 -9.15
CA ARG A 601 22.29 -8.04 -10.44
C ARG A 601 21.45 -6.79 -10.67
N ALA A 602 20.90 -6.21 -9.60
CA ALA A 602 20.10 -4.99 -9.69
C ALA A 602 20.95 -3.74 -9.95
N LEU A 603 22.21 -3.74 -9.51
CA LEU A 603 23.18 -2.67 -9.77
C LEU A 603 23.79 -2.83 -11.18
N PRO A 604 23.57 -1.88 -12.12
CA PRO A 604 24.14 -1.99 -13.45
C PRO A 604 25.68 -1.87 -13.41
N PRO A 605 26.40 -2.40 -14.42
CA PRO A 605 27.86 -2.32 -14.49
C PRO A 605 28.43 -0.89 -14.48
N THR A 606 27.60 0.12 -14.77
CA THR A 606 27.97 1.54 -14.74
C THR A 606 28.06 2.12 -13.33
N VAL A 607 27.60 1.40 -12.30
CA VAL A 607 27.72 1.83 -10.90
C VAL A 607 29.15 1.62 -10.42
N ILE A 608 29.75 2.68 -9.88
CA ILE A 608 31.08 2.59 -9.28
C ILE A 608 30.96 1.90 -7.93
N ARG A 609 31.56 0.73 -7.77
CA ARG A 609 31.62 0.03 -6.48
C ARG A 609 32.86 0.48 -5.70
N ARG A 610 32.67 0.92 -4.47
CA ARG A 610 33.75 1.35 -3.57
C ARG A 610 33.71 0.52 -2.30
N ARG A 611 34.89 0.01 -1.95
CA ARG A 611 35.13 -0.51 -0.61
C ARG A 611 35.50 0.65 0.31
N CYS A 612 34.84 0.73 1.44
CA CYS A 612 35.04 1.79 2.42
C CYS A 612 35.47 1.18 3.76
N GLY A 613 36.25 1.93 4.51
CA GLY A 613 36.74 1.54 5.83
C GLY A 613 37.48 2.70 6.50
N ARG A 614 38.00 2.45 7.70
CA ARG A 614 38.71 3.44 8.52
C ARG A 614 39.78 4.16 7.69
N GLY A 615 39.64 5.48 7.59
CA GLY A 615 40.52 6.35 6.80
C GLY A 615 39.96 6.73 5.42
N SER A 616 38.83 6.16 4.99
CA SER A 616 38.12 6.66 3.80
C SER A 616 37.47 8.00 4.12
N HIS A 617 37.72 9.00 3.30
CA HIS A 617 37.22 10.36 3.45
C HIS A 617 36.68 10.87 2.12
N PHE A 618 35.51 11.51 2.16
CA PHE A 618 34.84 12.06 0.99
C PHE A 618 34.23 13.42 1.32
N GLU A 619 34.29 14.34 0.36
CA GLU A 619 33.62 15.64 0.46
C GLU A 619 32.48 15.74 -0.55
N GLU A 620 31.33 16.20 -0.08
CA GLU A 620 30.19 16.57 -0.92
C GLU A 620 29.81 18.03 -0.65
N GLY A 621 30.38 18.93 -1.45
CA GLY A 621 30.31 20.36 -1.19
C GLY A 621 30.92 20.69 0.18
N PRO A 622 30.22 21.37 1.10
CA PRO A 622 30.74 21.70 2.43
C PRO A 622 30.62 20.55 3.45
N VAL A 623 30.17 19.36 3.04
CA VAL A 623 29.91 18.24 3.93
C VAL A 623 31.05 17.22 3.84
N SER A 624 31.68 16.93 4.98
CA SER A 624 32.65 15.82 5.12
C SER A 624 31.93 14.51 5.45
N VAL A 625 32.32 13.42 4.81
CA VAL A 625 31.89 12.06 5.10
C VAL A 625 33.11 11.20 5.37
N ASP A 626 33.29 10.84 6.64
CA ASP A 626 34.40 10.03 7.15
C ASP A 626 33.90 8.63 7.48
N VAL A 627 34.62 7.60 7.03
CA VAL A 627 34.37 6.21 7.42
C VAL A 627 35.39 5.82 8.49
N LEU A 628 34.89 5.43 9.66
CA LEU A 628 35.69 5.18 10.85
C LEU A 628 35.94 3.67 11.10
N HIS A 629 35.12 2.80 10.51
CA HIS A 629 35.17 1.35 10.69
C HIS A 629 34.49 0.64 9.49
N PRO A 630 34.85 -0.60 9.11
CA PRO A 630 35.95 -1.43 9.63
C PRO A 630 37.32 -0.95 9.16
N PRO A 631 38.45 -1.41 9.74
CA PRO A 631 39.78 -1.13 9.20
C PRO A 631 39.86 -1.54 7.72
N LEU A 632 40.39 -0.66 6.86
CA LEU A 632 40.42 -0.90 5.41
C LEU A 632 41.28 -2.12 5.03
N ASP A 633 42.29 -2.41 5.86
CA ASP A 633 43.20 -3.55 5.75
C ASP A 633 42.60 -4.88 6.26
N ALA A 634 41.34 -4.89 6.73
CA ALA A 634 40.65 -6.12 7.06
C ALA A 634 40.58 -7.06 5.84
N ALA A 635 40.62 -8.37 6.08
CA ALA A 635 40.83 -9.41 5.06
C ALA A 635 40.09 -9.18 3.74
N SER A 636 40.79 -9.39 2.61
CA SER A 636 40.35 -9.14 1.23
C SER A 636 39.31 -10.15 0.69
N GLY A 637 38.73 -11.00 1.55
CA GLY A 637 37.81 -12.07 1.19
C GLY A 637 36.38 -11.78 1.65
N PRO A 638 35.38 -12.56 1.16
CA PRO A 638 34.02 -12.45 1.65
C PRO A 638 34.02 -12.72 3.15
N ALA A 639 33.64 -11.73 3.94
CA ALA A 639 33.62 -11.84 5.38
C ALA A 639 32.42 -12.71 5.80
N GLN A 640 32.56 -13.39 6.93
CA GLN A 640 31.38 -13.92 7.62
C GLN A 640 30.47 -12.75 7.96
N VAL A 641 29.17 -12.96 7.77
CA VAL A 641 28.16 -11.95 8.07
C VAL A 641 28.18 -11.71 9.58
N ASP A 642 28.66 -10.53 9.98
CA ASP A 642 28.86 -10.12 11.37
C ASP A 642 28.51 -8.62 11.50
N ASN A 643 27.85 -8.30 12.60
CA ASN A 643 27.48 -6.96 13.00
C ASN A 643 28.70 -6.07 13.25
N GLU A 644 29.77 -6.64 13.81
CA GLU A 644 31.01 -5.90 14.08
C GLU A 644 31.75 -5.51 12.79
N ASN A 645 31.31 -5.97 11.62
CA ASN A 645 31.85 -5.53 10.33
C ASN A 645 31.10 -4.33 9.74
N SER A 646 30.11 -3.76 10.45
CA SER A 646 29.31 -2.65 9.92
C SER A 646 30.14 -1.41 9.61
N LEU A 647 29.82 -0.70 8.53
CA LEU A 647 30.35 0.64 8.30
C LEU A 647 29.95 1.59 9.43
N VAL A 648 30.94 2.23 10.06
CA VAL A 648 30.71 3.38 10.95
C VAL A 648 31.02 4.65 10.18
N ILE A 649 30.02 5.51 10.02
CA ILE A 649 30.09 6.70 9.16
C ILE A 649 29.84 7.95 9.98
N ARG A 650 30.73 8.93 9.87
CA ARG A 650 30.59 10.26 10.47
C ARG A 650 30.39 11.30 9.38
N ILE A 651 29.30 12.06 9.46
CA ILE A 651 28.97 13.13 8.50
C ILE A 651 29.02 14.48 9.22
N THR A 652 29.78 15.43 8.68
CA THR A 652 30.03 16.74 9.32
C THR A 652 29.68 17.89 8.39
N LEU A 653 28.94 18.88 8.90
CA LEU A 653 28.74 20.19 8.27
C LEU A 653 28.92 21.28 9.33
N GLY A 654 29.90 22.16 9.15
CA GLY A 654 30.20 23.21 10.15
C GLY A 654 30.49 22.61 11.53
N GLY A 655 29.79 23.09 12.56
CA GLY A 655 29.90 22.57 13.94
C GLY A 655 29.03 21.35 14.24
N THR A 656 28.20 20.90 13.27
CA THR A 656 27.29 19.78 13.46
C THR A 656 27.85 18.49 12.89
N ALA A 657 27.83 17.40 13.68
CA ALA A 657 28.23 16.07 13.21
C ALA A 657 27.20 14.99 13.56
N PHE A 658 27.06 14.02 12.66
CA PHE A 658 26.23 12.84 12.78
C PHE A 658 27.12 11.60 12.79
N LEU A 659 26.91 10.67 13.71
CA LEU A 659 27.62 9.39 13.77
C LEU A 659 26.64 8.24 13.61
N PHE A 660 26.83 7.41 12.58
CA PHE A 660 26.02 6.24 12.29
C PHE A 660 26.81 4.97 12.56
N MET A 661 26.35 4.16 13.51
CA MET A 661 27.08 2.99 13.99
C MET A 661 26.74 1.68 13.26
N GLY A 662 25.75 1.67 12.36
CA GLY A 662 25.20 0.42 11.85
C GLY A 662 24.79 -0.51 13.01
N ASP A 663 25.13 -1.80 12.91
CA ASP A 663 24.83 -2.78 13.95
C ASP A 663 26.04 -3.15 14.83
N THR A 664 27.06 -2.28 14.87
CA THR A 664 28.21 -2.48 15.76
C THR A 664 27.83 -2.46 17.24
N GLY A 665 28.56 -3.26 18.02
CA GLY A 665 28.43 -3.36 19.47
C GLY A 665 29.61 -2.77 20.22
N THR A 666 29.72 -3.12 21.50
CA THR A 666 30.75 -2.60 22.41
C THR A 666 32.18 -2.91 21.97
N ALA A 667 32.41 -3.98 21.20
CA ALA A 667 33.76 -4.33 20.72
C ALA A 667 34.28 -3.28 19.72
N THR A 668 33.49 -2.90 18.72
CA THR A 668 33.84 -1.81 17.80
C THR A 668 33.90 -0.46 18.53
N GLU A 669 33.01 -0.20 19.49
CA GLU A 669 33.08 1.04 20.29
C GLU A 669 34.42 1.20 20.99
N GLN A 670 34.90 0.13 21.64
CA GLN A 670 36.19 0.11 22.29
C GLN A 670 37.34 0.29 21.29
N ALA A 671 37.28 -0.39 20.14
CA ALA A 671 38.29 -0.27 19.09
C ALA A 671 38.37 1.16 18.50
N LEU A 672 37.24 1.88 18.44
CA LEU A 672 37.19 3.27 18.00
C LEU A 672 37.78 4.22 19.05
N LEU A 673 37.52 3.97 20.33
CA LEU A 673 38.12 4.72 21.45
C LEU A 673 39.64 4.55 21.47
N GLU A 674 40.12 3.31 21.35
CA GLU A 674 41.55 2.97 21.32
C GLU A 674 42.26 3.53 20.08
N ALA A 675 41.58 3.58 18.94
CA ALA A 675 42.12 4.19 17.73
C ALA A 675 42.27 5.72 17.83
N GLY A 676 41.70 6.36 18.84
CA GLY A 676 41.84 7.81 19.06
C GLY A 676 41.19 8.67 17.96
N VAL A 677 40.21 8.11 17.23
CA VAL A 677 39.50 8.87 16.19
C VAL A 677 38.55 9.90 16.81
N ASN A 678 38.26 10.98 16.08
CA ASN A 678 37.30 11.98 16.56
C ASN A 678 35.87 11.44 16.50
N LEU A 679 35.31 11.11 17.67
CA LEU A 679 33.95 10.59 17.82
C LEU A 679 32.91 11.67 18.15
N VAL A 680 33.34 12.91 18.44
CA VAL A 680 32.45 13.98 18.87
C VAL A 680 31.40 14.26 17.80
N SER A 681 30.14 14.02 18.16
CA SER A 681 29.01 14.09 17.22
C SER A 681 27.74 14.54 17.94
N THR A 682 27.10 15.58 17.42
CA THR A 682 25.87 16.15 17.98
C THR A 682 24.70 15.16 17.94
N VAL A 683 24.67 14.30 16.93
CA VAL A 683 23.65 13.26 16.74
C VAL A 683 24.32 11.90 16.60
N LEU A 684 23.87 10.91 17.37
CA LEU A 684 24.31 9.52 17.32
C LEU A 684 23.15 8.62 16.89
N LYS A 685 23.31 7.78 15.87
CA LYS A 685 22.46 6.58 15.71
C LYS A 685 23.07 5.46 16.55
N ALA A 686 22.32 4.98 17.54
CA ALA A 686 22.77 3.92 18.46
C ALA A 686 23.12 2.63 17.70
N GLY A 687 24.20 1.94 18.08
CA GLY A 687 24.56 0.68 17.46
C GLY A 687 23.49 -0.40 17.66
N HIS A 688 23.29 -1.25 16.66
CA HIS A 688 22.49 -2.49 16.73
C HIS A 688 21.08 -2.27 17.29
N HIS A 689 20.37 -1.28 16.75
CA HIS A 689 19.01 -0.91 17.17
C HIS A 689 18.88 -0.58 18.68
N GLY A 690 20.00 -0.29 19.37
CA GLY A 690 20.06 -0.10 20.82
C GLY A 690 20.05 -1.40 21.63
N SER A 691 20.69 -2.46 21.13
CA SER A 691 20.88 -3.73 21.84
C SER A 691 21.59 -3.54 23.20
N ALA A 692 21.45 -4.48 24.12
CA ALA A 692 22.09 -4.37 25.44
C ALA A 692 23.63 -4.27 25.36
N ALA A 693 24.21 -4.87 24.31
CA ALA A 693 25.65 -4.93 24.02
C ALA A 693 26.10 -3.83 23.03
N SER A 694 25.42 -2.68 23.01
CA SER A 694 25.86 -1.49 22.28
C SER A 694 25.62 -0.22 23.10
N THR A 695 26.11 0.90 22.59
CA THR A 695 26.02 2.24 23.16
C THR A 695 26.47 2.26 24.62
N SER A 696 27.74 1.89 24.88
CA SER A 696 28.35 1.89 26.21
C SER A 696 28.49 3.31 26.79
N SER A 697 28.67 3.40 28.12
CA SER A 697 28.81 4.68 28.81
C SER A 697 30.08 5.44 28.38
N ASP A 698 31.19 4.74 28.23
CA ASP A 698 32.48 5.34 27.82
C ASP A 698 32.41 5.86 26.38
N PHE A 699 31.76 5.10 25.50
CA PHE A 699 31.49 5.55 24.15
C PHE A 699 30.60 6.79 24.10
N LEU A 700 29.51 6.83 24.89
CA LEU A 700 28.66 8.03 25.00
C LEU A 700 29.43 9.26 25.53
N ALA A 701 30.35 9.05 26.48
CA ALA A 701 31.18 10.12 27.03
C ALA A 701 32.16 10.70 25.98
N ALA A 702 32.66 9.86 25.06
CA ALA A 702 33.50 10.29 23.95
C ALA A 702 32.70 10.99 22.83
N VAL A 703 31.52 10.46 22.48
CA VAL A 703 30.67 11.02 21.41
C VAL A 703 30.00 12.34 21.83
N ARG A 704 29.62 12.46 23.10
CA ARG A 704 28.87 13.60 23.67
C ARG A 704 27.62 14.00 22.87
N PRO A 705 26.71 13.05 22.56
CA PRO A 705 25.56 13.35 21.73
C PRO A 705 24.52 14.19 22.47
N ARG A 706 23.86 15.09 21.74
CA ARG A 706 22.64 15.77 22.22
C ARG A 706 21.38 14.98 21.86
N LEU A 707 21.43 14.28 20.73
CA LEU A 707 20.36 13.42 20.25
C LEU A 707 20.90 12.01 20.00
N VAL A 708 20.14 11.00 20.46
CA VAL A 708 20.35 9.60 20.10
C VAL A 708 19.15 9.10 19.30
N LEU A 709 19.40 8.65 18.09
CA LEU A 709 18.43 8.03 17.21
C LEU A 709 18.46 6.52 17.38
N VAL A 710 17.28 5.90 17.44
CA VAL A 710 17.14 4.45 17.48
C VAL A 710 16.14 4.02 16.42
N SER A 711 16.61 3.21 15.47
CA SER A 711 15.72 2.47 14.59
C SER A 711 15.16 1.26 15.32
N ALA A 712 13.83 1.15 15.41
CA ALA A 712 13.16 0.04 16.05
C ALA A 712 11.77 -0.19 15.45
N GLY A 713 11.38 -1.46 15.38
CA GLY A 713 10.04 -1.85 14.98
C GLY A 713 9.04 -1.77 16.13
N GLU A 714 7.81 -1.37 15.80
CA GLU A 714 6.69 -1.41 16.72
C GLU A 714 6.41 -2.86 17.18
N GLY A 715 6.43 -3.08 18.50
CA GLY A 715 6.21 -4.42 19.07
C GLY A 715 7.33 -5.41 18.75
N ASN A 716 8.54 -4.92 18.46
CA ASN A 716 9.70 -5.76 18.17
C ASN A 716 9.89 -6.86 19.23
N THR A 717 10.26 -8.05 18.75
CA THR A 717 10.40 -9.24 19.57
C THR A 717 11.75 -9.34 20.27
N TYR A 718 12.73 -8.54 19.83
CA TYR A 718 14.09 -8.52 20.38
C TYR A 718 14.18 -7.75 21.70
N GLY A 719 13.20 -6.88 22.00
CA GLY A 719 13.22 -6.04 23.20
C GLY A 719 14.12 -4.82 23.05
N PHE A 720 14.35 -4.37 21.81
CA PHE A 720 15.17 -3.21 21.49
C PHE A 720 14.33 -1.92 21.37
N PRO A 721 14.90 -0.73 21.65
CA PRO A 721 16.14 -0.54 22.41
C PRO A 721 16.01 -1.09 23.83
N SER A 722 17.10 -1.63 24.36
CA SER A 722 17.14 -2.17 25.71
C SER A 722 16.92 -1.04 26.74
N PRO A 723 16.21 -1.31 27.87
CA PRO A 723 16.05 -0.31 28.92
C PRO A 723 17.38 0.23 29.47
N GLY A 724 18.43 -0.60 29.50
CA GLY A 724 19.78 -0.21 29.91
C GLY A 724 20.41 0.84 28.99
N VAL A 725 20.33 0.66 27.66
CA VAL A 725 20.79 1.67 26.69
C VAL A 725 20.03 2.98 26.88
N LEU A 726 18.70 2.93 27.02
CA LEU A 726 17.90 4.14 27.21
C LEU A 726 18.29 4.90 28.49
N ALA A 727 18.61 4.17 29.57
CA ALA A 727 19.10 4.78 30.80
C ALA A 727 20.46 5.44 30.60
N ARG A 728 21.42 4.76 29.95
CA ARG A 728 22.74 5.33 29.64
C ARG A 728 22.65 6.61 28.80
N CYS A 729 21.84 6.61 27.74
CA CYS A 729 21.65 7.80 26.90
C CYS A 729 21.08 8.99 27.70
N ARG A 730 20.12 8.73 28.60
CA ARG A 730 19.56 9.79 29.48
C ARG A 730 20.59 10.31 30.48
N SER A 731 21.39 9.42 31.07
CA SER A 731 22.47 9.81 31.99
C SER A 731 23.56 10.63 31.29
N ALA A 732 23.79 10.39 30.00
CA ALA A 732 24.68 11.21 29.16
C ALA A 732 24.04 12.57 28.74
N GLY A 733 22.81 12.85 29.16
CA GLY A 733 22.09 14.10 28.84
C GLY A 733 21.49 14.15 27.43
N ALA A 734 21.45 13.02 26.71
CA ALA A 734 20.93 12.96 25.34
C ALA A 734 19.41 12.70 25.30
N GLU A 735 18.71 13.41 24.41
CA GLU A 735 17.32 13.05 24.09
C GLU A 735 17.29 11.88 23.09
N VAL A 736 16.48 10.88 23.40
CA VAL A 736 16.32 9.69 22.56
C VAL A 736 15.06 9.80 21.71
N LEU A 737 15.21 9.67 20.39
CA LEU A 737 14.11 9.58 19.42
C LEU A 737 14.07 8.19 18.80
N ARG A 738 12.88 7.59 18.70
CA ARG A 738 12.72 6.19 18.29
C ARG A 738 11.67 6.05 17.19
N THR A 739 11.96 5.31 16.13
CA THR A 739 11.00 5.15 15.02
C THR A 739 9.69 4.47 15.42
N ASP A 740 9.71 3.54 16.38
CA ASP A 740 8.50 2.87 16.86
C ASP A 740 7.53 3.80 17.63
N LEU A 741 8.03 4.89 18.19
CA LEU A 741 7.24 5.88 18.92
C LEU A 741 7.00 7.14 18.09
N ASP A 742 8.07 7.72 17.56
CA ASP A 742 8.08 9.02 16.88
C ASP A 742 7.86 8.92 15.36
N GLY A 743 7.88 7.70 14.80
CA GLY A 743 7.90 7.47 13.36
C GLY A 743 9.22 7.93 12.74
N ALA A 744 9.21 8.26 11.44
CA ALA A 744 10.36 8.80 10.76
C ALA A 744 10.85 10.09 11.45
N VAL A 745 12.16 10.18 11.67
CA VAL A 745 12.80 11.33 12.30
C VAL A 745 13.63 12.04 11.24
N GLU A 746 13.29 13.28 10.92
CA GLU A 746 14.08 14.12 10.01
C GLU A 746 14.75 15.24 10.79
N ILE A 747 16.07 15.35 10.62
CA ILE A 747 16.92 16.38 11.18
C ILE A 747 17.45 17.23 10.02
N ARG A 748 17.29 18.54 10.10
CA ARG A 748 17.81 19.52 9.14
C ARG A 748 18.84 20.41 9.83
N THR A 749 19.98 20.66 9.19
CA THR A 749 21.01 21.56 9.71
C THR A 749 21.65 22.41 8.62
N ASP A 750 21.97 23.66 8.96
CA ASP A 750 22.82 24.57 8.21
C ASP A 750 24.30 24.52 8.67
N GLY A 751 24.61 23.64 9.63
CA GLY A 751 25.91 23.48 10.27
C GLY A 751 26.06 24.21 11.61
N ARG A 752 25.07 25.02 12.02
CA ARG A 752 25.02 25.73 13.32
C ARG A 752 23.73 25.44 14.07
N HIS A 753 22.61 25.29 13.37
CA HIS A 753 21.31 25.08 13.95
C HIS A 753 20.71 23.75 13.47
N LEU A 754 20.23 22.96 14.42
CA LEU A 754 19.54 21.70 14.17
C LEU A 754 18.04 21.89 14.35
N ALA A 755 17.25 21.53 13.33
CA ALA A 755 15.79 21.48 13.39
C ALA A 755 15.32 20.03 13.23
N VAL A 756 14.59 19.52 14.22
CA VAL A 756 14.06 18.15 14.22
C VAL A 756 12.57 18.16 13.94
N ARG A 757 12.09 17.18 13.16
CA ARG A 757 10.67 16.86 13.03
C ARG A 757 10.44 15.35 13.03
N THR A 758 9.30 14.92 13.54
CA THR A 758 8.88 13.52 13.64
C THR A 758 7.53 13.30 12.95
N ALA A 759 7.21 12.05 12.59
CA ALA A 759 6.04 11.68 11.80
C ALA A 759 4.84 11.16 12.62
N ASP A 760 4.76 11.45 13.92
CA ASP A 760 3.68 10.97 14.81
C ASP A 760 2.27 11.36 14.31
N PHE A 761 1.34 10.40 14.38
CA PHE A 761 -0.05 10.47 13.94
C PHE A 761 -1.04 10.90 15.04
N ARG A 762 -0.58 11.22 16.26
CA ARG A 762 -1.45 11.84 17.28
C ARG A 762 -1.98 13.18 16.76
N LEU A 763 -3.14 13.10 16.11
CA LEU A 763 -3.86 14.21 15.51
C LEU A 763 -3.92 15.41 16.48
N THR A 764 -3.59 16.57 15.92
CA THR A 764 -3.93 17.95 16.33
C THR A 764 -3.03 18.78 17.24
N ARG A 765 -1.99 18.27 17.92
CA ARG A 765 -1.00 19.17 18.57
C ARG A 765 0.42 18.62 18.51
N THR A 766 1.33 19.46 18.03
CA THR A 766 2.80 19.35 18.06
C THR A 766 3.40 18.14 17.36
N THR A 767 3.82 18.32 16.09
CA THR A 767 5.14 17.79 15.69
C THR A 767 6.11 18.16 16.81
N LYS A 768 6.91 17.22 17.34
CA LYS A 768 8.08 17.62 18.12
C LYS A 768 8.97 18.41 17.16
N SER A 769 8.86 19.73 17.23
CA SER A 769 9.73 20.66 16.51
C SER A 769 10.66 21.25 17.54
N MET A 770 11.90 20.79 17.51
CA MET A 770 12.95 21.23 18.40
C MET A 770 13.98 21.97 17.56
N ILE A 771 14.38 23.15 18.04
CA ILE A 771 15.52 23.89 17.52
C ILE A 771 16.63 23.75 18.53
N ILE A 772 17.74 23.19 18.11
CA ILE A 772 18.93 22.94 18.91
C ILE A 772 20.04 23.83 18.36
N VAL A 773 20.49 24.82 19.14
CA VAL A 773 21.62 25.69 18.79
C VAL A 773 22.90 24.94 19.15
N VAL A 774 23.77 24.69 18.17
CA VAL A 774 25.09 24.07 18.40
C VAL A 774 26.05 25.20 18.76
N ASP A 775 26.62 25.13 19.97
CA ASP A 775 27.62 26.10 20.46
C ASP A 775 28.98 25.87 19.81
#